data_AF-A0A9D5FQ34-F1
#
_entry.id   AF-A0A9D5FQ34-F1
#
_cell.length_a   1.000
_cell.length_b   1.000
_cell.length_c   1.000
_cell.angle_alpha   90.00
_cell.angle_beta   90.00
_cell.angle_gamma   90.00
#
_symmetry.space_group_name_H-M   'P 1'
#
loop_
_entity.id
_entity.type
_entity.pdbx_description
1 polymer ?
#
loop_
_entity_poly.entity_id
_entity_poly.type
_entity_poly.pdbx_seq_one_letter_code
_entity_poly.pdbx_strand_id
1 'polypeptide(L)'
;MIQRFLTTILLMLCASIFALGQNKITGIIVDADDEYAIPYASVSYKGHHVAVSCDGEGRFTIDLHEGWVLTFSAVGYESQIMLIDGKRTELKIALKSETKKLQEVIIKSRRGRYSRKNNPAVELMRRVIAAKEQSHLENHDYYSYNRYQKITFGVNDLQPDDLERGIFKRSPWLINHVEPCSYNNKLILPLTVNETVSQHIYRKNPKTKKEIIKGQQSDGITNVIQTGEVATEVLKDVFTDVNIYENYIRLLQHPFVSPIGETAISFYRYYIADTVYVDRDLCYHLQFIPNNQQDFGFRGDLYVLADSTLHVKRCDLTIPKKSDVNFVESMKIEQVFTKLPNGEWALTTDNMIAEMKLSNLLSKAICVRTTRLSDYSFDEIPKKLFSGKAKVKREIEAMNRDKAFWSKYRTVELTKAESTMDNFMRRMEQSKNYKWVITGVKALIENFVETSADKDKNKFDIGPVNTLISSNFVDGIRLRASGRTSAHLNPHLFWTGFYAYGTKSHKHYYSSEITYSFNKKQLAAFEFPQNSITFETTYDVMSPTDKFLLHNKDNVFMSFRAIKINQLYFYNRQNLRFSFESPWGLRVNGGIKAESNEPTGDLSFHELSTGNLVPKIRTTELSLGLKYQPGVTYINTKQRRVPINLDAPEFALTHTMGVKGLLGGQYKYNLTQFSAYKRQWLGSWGYVDTHVKAGAQWNRVPFPLLIMPPVNPTYLQSEQTFSLMNNMEFLTDRYAFWSVTWDMNGKILNRVPLIKRLKWREYIAFKGMFGHLTDKNNPFLPQNMTNTTMFQFPTGSYVINPRTPYMELVAGVHNIFKFFGVLYVHRFNYDNHANVSKNGVRFNFTFSF
;
A
#
# COMPACT_ATOMS: atom_id res chain seq x y z
N MET A 1 81.26 9.91 -22.50
CA MET A 1 79.82 9.66 -22.27
C MET A 1 79.58 8.87 -20.98
N ILE A 2 80.32 7.79 -20.73
CA ILE A 2 80.20 6.95 -19.51
C ILE A 2 80.54 7.70 -18.21
N GLN A 3 81.55 8.57 -18.23
CA GLN A 3 81.99 9.32 -17.03
C GLN A 3 81.00 10.40 -16.57
N ARG A 4 80.19 10.97 -17.50
CA ARG A 4 79.08 11.87 -17.20
C ARG A 4 77.84 11.12 -16.69
N PHE A 5 77.63 9.87 -17.14
CA PHE A 5 76.53 9.03 -16.66
C PHE A 5 76.76 8.56 -15.22
N LEU A 6 78.00 8.17 -14.87
CA LEU A 6 78.36 7.77 -13.51
C LEU A 6 78.30 8.92 -12.50
N THR A 7 78.69 10.14 -12.89
CA THR A 7 78.59 11.32 -12.00
C THR A 7 77.13 11.73 -11.78
N THR A 8 76.26 11.54 -12.77
CA THR A 8 74.81 11.83 -12.62
C THR A 8 74.12 10.78 -11.74
N ILE A 9 74.51 9.50 -11.84
CA ILE A 9 74.01 8.43 -10.95
C ILE A 9 74.51 8.62 -9.52
N LEU A 10 75.78 9.03 -9.33
CA LEU A 10 76.32 9.31 -8.01
C LEU A 10 75.67 10.55 -7.36
N LEU A 11 75.33 11.59 -8.14
CA LEU A 11 74.56 12.74 -7.64
C LEU A 11 73.11 12.36 -7.26
N MET A 12 72.46 11.47 -8.02
CA MET A 12 71.13 10.94 -7.67
C MET A 12 71.15 10.00 -6.45
N LEU A 13 72.23 9.23 -6.25
CA LEU A 13 72.42 8.42 -5.04
C LEU A 13 72.72 9.29 -3.81
N CYS A 14 73.48 10.38 -3.95
CA CYS A 14 73.68 11.32 -2.85
C CYS A 14 72.42 12.13 -2.50
N ALA A 15 71.56 12.44 -3.49
CA ALA A 15 70.27 13.10 -3.24
C ALA A 15 69.25 12.20 -2.52
N SER A 16 69.33 10.87 -2.67
CA SER A 16 68.44 9.92 -1.98
C SER A 16 68.83 9.67 -0.52
N ILE A 17 70.07 9.99 -0.12
CA ILE A 17 70.53 9.84 1.27
C ILE A 17 70.09 11.03 2.15
N PHE A 18 69.74 12.19 1.57
CA PHE A 18 69.15 13.32 2.31
C PHE A 18 67.62 13.22 2.53
N ALA A 19 66.94 12.21 1.96
CA ALA A 19 65.49 12.00 2.12
C ALA A 19 65.13 10.99 3.23
N LEU A 20 66.11 10.36 3.87
CA LEU A 20 65.92 9.48 5.03
C LEU A 20 66.00 10.29 6.33
N GLY A 21 64.98 11.10 6.57
CA GLY A 21 64.92 11.97 7.74
C GLY A 21 63.55 12.56 8.04
N GLN A 22 62.46 11.87 7.72
CA GLN A 22 61.12 12.22 8.20
C GLN A 22 60.34 10.93 8.47
N ASN A 23 60.31 10.50 9.73
CA ASN A 23 59.34 9.49 10.15
C ASN A 23 57.95 10.11 9.95
N LYS A 24 57.03 9.39 9.30
CA LYS A 24 55.66 9.85 9.06
C LYS A 24 54.68 8.94 9.80
N ILE A 25 53.59 9.54 10.26
CA ILE A 25 52.43 8.85 10.81
C ILE A 25 51.39 8.78 9.69
N THR A 26 50.99 7.57 9.33
CA THR A 26 49.86 7.31 8.43
C THR A 26 48.68 6.81 9.25
N GLY A 27 47.46 7.03 8.75
CA GLY A 27 46.29 6.52 9.47
C GLY A 27 44.98 6.74 8.74
N ILE A 28 43.91 6.20 9.33
CA ILE A 28 42.54 6.38 8.87
C ILE A 28 41.66 6.89 10.00
N ILE A 29 40.79 7.85 9.69
CA ILE A 29 39.79 8.40 10.61
C ILE A 29 38.43 7.83 10.22
N VAL A 30 37.76 7.20 11.18
CA VAL A 30 36.47 6.54 11.01
C VAL A 30 35.46 7.03 12.07
N ASP A 31 34.18 6.86 11.79
CA ASP A 31 33.11 7.06 12.77
C ASP A 31 33.12 5.89 13.79
N ALA A 32 33.03 6.21 15.08
CA ALA A 32 33.04 5.23 16.15
C ALA A 32 31.78 4.34 16.22
N ASP A 33 30.65 4.75 15.63
CA ASP A 33 29.37 4.05 15.68
C ASP A 33 29.20 3.04 14.54
N ASP A 34 29.69 3.34 13.34
CA ASP A 34 29.46 2.52 12.13
C ASP A 34 30.74 2.09 11.39
N GLU A 35 31.91 2.54 11.83
CA GLU A 35 33.23 2.28 11.26
C GLU A 35 33.43 2.75 9.80
N TYR A 36 32.56 3.61 9.26
CA TYR A 36 32.80 4.25 7.97
C TYR A 36 33.86 5.35 8.07
N ALA A 37 34.64 5.52 7.00
CA ALA A 37 35.65 6.57 6.92
C ALA A 37 35.04 7.98 6.96
N ILE A 38 35.68 8.88 7.69
CA ILE A 38 35.31 10.29 7.76
C ILE A 38 36.17 11.05 6.75
N PRO A 39 35.61 11.45 5.60
CA PRO A 39 36.38 12.13 4.56
C PRO A 39 36.78 13.54 5.01
N TYR A 40 37.98 13.97 4.60
CA TYR A 40 38.48 15.34 4.82
C TYR A 40 38.54 15.81 6.28
N ALA A 41 38.62 14.87 7.24
CA ALA A 41 38.90 15.19 8.64
C ALA A 41 40.27 15.87 8.79
N SER A 42 40.37 16.83 9.71
CA SER A 42 41.59 17.58 9.98
C SER A 42 42.47 16.88 11.02
N VAL A 43 43.77 16.85 10.75
CA VAL A 43 44.79 16.28 11.62
C VAL A 43 45.85 17.34 11.87
N SER A 44 46.02 17.78 13.11
CA SER A 44 46.91 18.91 13.43
C SER A 44 47.65 18.73 14.75
N TYR A 45 48.86 19.26 14.86
CA TYR A 45 49.58 19.32 16.12
C TYR A 45 49.11 20.51 16.96
N LYS A 46 48.66 20.25 18.19
CA LYS A 46 48.14 21.27 19.09
C LYS A 46 49.24 22.28 19.45
N GLY A 47 49.05 23.55 19.07
CA GLY A 47 50.02 24.63 19.33
C GLY A 47 51.14 24.74 18.29
N HIS A 48 51.11 23.94 17.22
CA HIS A 48 52.08 23.98 16.13
C HIS A 48 51.39 24.27 14.79
N HIS A 49 52.06 24.96 13.87
CA HIS A 49 51.53 25.26 12.53
C HIS A 49 51.63 24.08 11.54
N VAL A 50 51.51 22.85 12.03
CA VAL A 50 51.60 21.62 11.23
C VAL A 50 50.24 20.93 11.23
N ALA A 51 49.58 20.92 10.07
CA ALA A 51 48.26 20.33 9.88
C ALA A 51 48.11 19.73 8.47
N VAL A 52 47.36 18.64 8.38
CA VAL A 52 46.98 17.98 7.12
C VAL A 52 45.49 17.64 7.13
N SER A 53 44.89 17.51 5.96
CA SER A 53 43.51 17.03 5.80
C SER A 53 43.52 15.60 5.26
N CYS A 54 42.56 14.78 5.68
CA CYS A 54 42.38 13.43 5.16
C CYS A 54 41.89 13.45 3.70
N ASP A 55 42.06 12.33 3.00
CA ASP A 55 41.47 12.11 1.69
C ASP A 55 39.98 11.69 1.77
N GLY A 56 39.38 11.37 0.61
CA GLY A 56 37.99 10.93 0.50
C GLY A 56 37.70 9.55 1.11
N GLU A 57 38.73 8.78 1.48
CA GLU A 57 38.63 7.52 2.22
C GLU A 57 39.08 7.68 3.68
N GLY A 58 39.19 8.93 4.17
CA GLY A 58 39.53 9.25 5.56
C GLY A 58 40.98 8.95 5.92
N ARG A 59 41.88 8.75 4.95
CA ARG A 59 43.30 8.47 5.20
C ARG A 59 44.11 9.76 5.30
N PHE A 60 45.11 9.79 6.18
CA PHE A 60 46.03 10.91 6.34
C PHE A 60 47.48 10.45 6.42
N THR A 61 48.40 11.39 6.18
CA THR A 61 49.83 11.22 6.43
C THR A 61 50.38 12.54 6.96
N ILE A 62 51.03 12.52 8.12
CA ILE A 62 51.61 13.72 8.77
C ILE A 62 53.00 13.38 9.32
N ASP A 63 53.89 14.36 9.42
CA ASP A 63 55.25 14.15 9.95
C ASP A 63 55.20 13.80 11.45
N LEU A 64 56.03 12.84 11.87
CA LEU A 64 56.12 12.33 13.24
C LEU A 64 56.99 13.28 14.08
N HIS A 65 56.40 13.83 15.14
CA HIS A 65 57.10 14.61 16.16
C HIS A 65 56.82 13.98 17.53
N GLU A 66 57.84 13.34 18.11
CA GLU A 66 57.74 12.69 19.42
C GLU A 66 57.48 13.71 20.53
N GLY A 67 56.56 13.39 21.44
CA GLY A 67 56.16 14.26 22.55
C GLY A 67 55.16 15.36 22.19
N TRP A 68 54.78 15.51 20.92
CA TRP A 68 53.75 16.46 20.49
C TRP A 68 52.35 15.83 20.56
N VAL A 69 51.32 16.69 20.72
CA VAL A 69 49.91 16.25 20.81
C VAL A 69 49.22 16.44 19.46
N LEU A 70 48.80 15.34 18.84
CA LEU A 70 47.95 15.34 17.66
C LEU A 70 46.49 15.58 18.04
N THR A 71 45.79 16.39 17.26
CA THR A 71 44.36 16.68 17.35
C THR A 71 43.69 16.24 16.06
N PHE A 72 42.71 15.35 16.18
CA PHE A 72 41.87 14.86 15.10
C PHE A 72 40.49 15.49 15.23
N SER A 73 40.03 16.20 14.20
CA SER A 73 38.74 16.89 14.23
C SER A 73 38.01 16.77 12.91
N ALA A 74 36.68 16.71 12.97
CA ALA A 74 35.82 16.72 11.80
C ALA A 74 34.51 17.43 12.17
N VAL A 75 33.87 18.07 11.19
CA VAL A 75 32.61 18.79 11.42
C VAL A 75 31.54 17.79 11.87
N GLY A 76 30.96 18.02 13.05
CA GLY A 76 29.95 17.14 13.65
C GLY A 76 30.50 15.98 14.47
N TYR A 77 31.78 16.02 14.87
CA TYR A 77 32.43 15.01 15.71
C TYR A 77 33.23 15.63 16.87
N GLU A 78 33.23 14.96 18.02
CA GLU A 78 34.03 15.35 19.18
C GLU A 78 35.51 15.17 18.85
N SER A 79 36.29 16.24 19.00
CA SER A 79 37.72 16.22 18.66
C SER A 79 38.50 15.30 19.60
N GLN A 80 39.31 14.41 19.04
CA GLN A 80 40.15 13.51 19.82
C GLN A 80 41.59 14.00 19.83
N ILE A 81 42.23 13.97 21.00
CA ILE A 81 43.65 14.31 21.16
C ILE A 81 44.47 13.06 21.53
N MET A 82 45.68 12.96 20.99
CA MET A 82 46.59 11.84 21.24
C MET A 82 48.04 12.35 21.36
N LEU A 83 48.74 11.95 22.42
CA LEU A 83 50.17 12.19 22.58
C LEU A 83 50.96 11.17 21.74
N ILE A 84 51.93 11.64 20.96
CA ILE A 84 52.77 10.78 20.12
C ILE A 84 53.98 10.27 20.91
N ASP A 85 54.06 8.94 21.08
CA ASP A 85 55.07 8.23 21.87
C ASP A 85 56.26 7.70 21.03
N GLY A 86 56.33 8.07 19.75
CA GLY A 86 57.40 7.69 18.83
C GLY A 86 57.35 6.23 18.32
N LYS A 87 56.45 5.38 18.84
CA LYS A 87 56.40 3.94 18.50
C LYS A 87 55.33 3.57 17.47
N ARG A 88 54.31 4.41 17.28
CA ARG A 88 53.16 4.14 16.40
C ARG A 88 53.25 4.96 15.11
N THR A 89 53.51 4.29 14.00
CA THR A 89 53.52 4.90 12.66
C THR A 89 52.20 4.74 11.91
N GLU A 90 51.33 3.82 12.34
CA GLU A 90 49.99 3.60 11.78
C GLU A 90 48.90 3.79 12.84
N LEU A 91 47.90 4.63 12.54
CA LEU A 91 46.81 4.97 13.47
C LEU A 91 45.43 4.72 12.84
N LYS A 92 44.54 4.04 13.58
CA LYS A 92 43.09 4.05 13.31
C LYS A 92 42.42 4.87 14.41
N ILE A 93 41.83 5.99 14.03
CA ILE A 93 41.18 6.94 14.96
C ILE A 93 39.67 6.88 14.75
N ALA A 94 38.93 6.64 15.82
CA ALA A 94 37.48 6.55 15.79
C ALA A 94 36.88 7.77 16.48
N LEU A 95 36.36 8.72 15.71
CA LEU A 95 35.73 9.93 16.25
C LEU A 95 34.27 9.65 16.60
N LYS A 96 33.80 10.20 17.73
CA LYS A 96 32.39 10.10 18.14
C LYS A 96 31.61 11.26 17.54
N SER A 97 30.45 10.99 16.94
CA SER A 97 29.58 12.05 16.42
C SER A 97 29.10 12.99 17.54
N GLU A 98 29.28 14.29 17.34
CA GLU A 98 28.87 15.39 18.23
C GLU A 98 27.47 15.92 17.86
N THR A 99 26.63 15.06 17.26
CA THR A 99 25.23 15.43 17.08
C THR A 99 24.64 15.61 18.48
N LYS A 100 24.23 16.83 18.86
CA LYS A 100 23.28 17.08 19.94
C LYS A 100 21.91 16.46 19.56
N LYS A 101 21.87 15.14 19.46
CA LYS A 101 20.67 14.36 19.65
C LYS A 101 20.38 14.42 21.15
N LEU A 102 19.13 14.68 21.53
CA LEU A 102 18.62 14.18 22.80
C LEU A 102 19.09 12.72 22.91
N GLN A 103 19.86 12.41 23.95
CA GLN A 103 20.60 11.15 24.13
C GLN A 103 19.90 9.95 23.47
N GLU A 104 20.43 9.44 22.35
CA GLU A 104 20.12 8.08 21.94
C GLU A 104 20.87 7.18 22.92
N VAL A 105 20.18 6.67 23.93
CA VAL A 105 20.79 5.79 24.95
C VAL A 105 21.16 4.46 24.28
N ILE A 106 22.46 4.28 24.05
CA ILE A 106 23.04 3.00 23.67
C ILE A 106 22.83 2.04 24.85
N ILE A 107 21.98 1.05 24.64
CA ILE A 107 21.75 -0.02 25.60
C ILE A 107 23.04 -0.82 25.73
N LYS A 108 23.83 -0.54 26.76
CA LYS A 108 24.78 -1.52 27.30
C LYS A 108 23.97 -2.59 28.02
N SER A 109 23.40 -3.53 27.25
CA SER A 109 22.88 -4.75 27.86
C SER A 109 24.06 -5.41 28.58
N ARG A 110 24.05 -5.45 29.92
CA ARG A 110 24.87 -6.43 30.64
C ARG A 110 24.61 -7.78 29.98
N ARG A 111 25.66 -8.54 29.64
CA ARG A 111 25.62 -9.85 28.94
C ARG A 111 24.83 -10.91 29.74
N GLY A 112 23.52 -10.74 29.87
CA GLY A 112 22.61 -11.63 30.59
C GLY A 112 21.31 -11.83 29.80
N ARG A 113 20.74 -13.05 29.87
CA ARG A 113 19.47 -13.39 29.22
C ARG A 113 18.34 -12.62 29.93
N TYR A 114 17.54 -11.88 29.17
CA TYR A 114 16.36 -11.17 29.71
C TYR A 114 15.39 -12.17 30.37
N SER A 115 15.21 -12.07 31.68
CA SER A 115 14.21 -12.84 32.42
C SER A 115 12.96 -11.99 32.66
N ARG A 116 11.79 -12.58 32.38
CA ARG A 116 10.48 -12.01 32.74
C ARG A 116 10.05 -12.35 34.16
N LYS A 117 10.59 -13.45 34.71
CA LYS A 117 10.27 -13.91 36.05
C LYS A 117 10.96 -12.99 37.06
N ASN A 118 10.19 -12.49 38.04
CA ASN A 118 10.64 -11.59 39.10
C ASN A 118 11.29 -10.28 38.59
N ASN A 119 10.84 -9.77 37.43
CA ASN A 119 11.33 -8.51 36.89
C ASN A 119 10.38 -7.37 37.32
N PRO A 120 10.86 -6.35 38.07
CA PRO A 120 10.01 -5.26 38.56
C PRO A 120 9.39 -4.42 37.45
N ALA A 121 10.09 -4.22 36.32
CA ALA A 121 9.54 -3.51 35.17
C ALA A 121 8.37 -4.28 34.55
N VAL A 122 8.47 -5.61 34.50
CA VAL A 122 7.38 -6.47 34.00
C VAL A 122 6.18 -6.43 34.94
N GLU A 123 6.41 -6.42 36.25
CA GLU A 123 5.32 -6.35 37.24
C GLU A 123 4.60 -5.00 37.20
N LEU A 124 5.35 -3.89 37.11
CA LEU A 124 4.76 -2.57 36.91
C LEU A 124 3.92 -2.53 35.63
N MET A 125 4.44 -3.05 34.52
CA MET A 125 3.69 -3.07 33.26
C MET A 125 2.44 -3.96 33.30
N ARG A 126 2.43 -5.05 34.06
CA ARG A 126 1.20 -5.82 34.29
C ARG A 126 0.12 -4.96 34.96
N ARG A 127 0.52 -4.16 35.96
CA ARG A 127 -0.38 -3.25 36.66
C ARG A 127 -0.87 -2.12 35.74
N VAL A 128 0.01 -1.55 34.92
CA VAL A 128 -0.37 -0.55 33.90
C VAL A 128 -1.39 -1.13 32.92
N ILE A 129 -1.13 -2.33 32.39
CA ILE A 129 -2.05 -3.00 31.45
C ILE A 129 -3.40 -3.30 32.13
N ALA A 130 -3.40 -3.69 33.40
CA ALA A 130 -4.63 -3.93 34.16
C ALA A 130 -5.42 -2.63 34.46
N ALA A 131 -4.71 -1.52 34.72
CA ALA A 131 -5.33 -0.22 35.02
C ALA A 131 -5.90 0.47 33.78
N LYS A 132 -5.41 0.14 32.57
CA LYS A 132 -5.71 0.86 31.33
C LYS A 132 -7.21 1.00 31.00
N GLU A 133 -8.02 -0.01 31.36
CA GLU A 133 -9.47 0.01 31.09
C GLU A 133 -10.18 1.13 31.84
N GLN A 134 -9.66 1.53 33.01
CA GLN A 134 -10.21 2.62 33.80
C GLN A 134 -9.98 3.98 33.12
N SER A 135 -8.88 4.10 32.37
CA SER A 135 -8.48 5.31 31.62
C SER A 135 -9.23 5.50 30.29
N HIS A 136 -10.13 4.59 29.92
CA HIS A 136 -10.86 4.71 28.67
C HIS A 136 -11.94 5.80 28.77
N LEU A 137 -11.84 6.82 27.90
CA LEU A 137 -12.89 7.84 27.76
C LEU A 137 -14.27 7.23 27.42
N GLU A 138 -14.30 6.03 26.85
CA GLU A 138 -15.52 5.25 26.58
C GLU A 138 -16.30 4.80 27.82
N ASN A 139 -15.73 4.96 29.01
CA ASN A 139 -16.40 4.70 30.28
C ASN A 139 -17.53 5.70 30.54
N HIS A 140 -17.41 6.92 30.03
CA HIS A 140 -18.42 7.98 30.08
C HIS A 140 -19.57 7.71 29.10
N ASP A 141 -20.76 8.25 29.40
CA ASP A 141 -21.93 8.09 28.52
C ASP A 141 -21.77 8.81 27.18
N TYR A 142 -21.10 9.97 27.22
CA TYR A 142 -20.79 10.80 26.06
C TYR A 142 -19.37 11.33 26.18
N TYR A 143 -18.72 11.52 25.03
CA TYR A 143 -17.61 12.45 24.94
C TYR A 143 -17.51 13.01 23.52
N SER A 144 -16.98 14.22 23.40
CA SER A 144 -16.63 14.83 22.14
C SER A 144 -15.35 15.65 22.27
N TYR A 145 -14.64 15.81 21.16
CA TYR A 145 -13.49 16.70 21.06
C TYR A 145 -13.34 17.20 19.62
N ASN A 146 -12.70 18.36 19.47
CA ASN A 146 -12.24 18.84 18.17
C ASN A 146 -10.83 18.31 17.92
N ARG A 147 -10.57 17.91 16.67
CA ARG A 147 -9.27 17.44 16.21
C ARG A 147 -8.84 18.26 15.01
N TYR A 148 -7.70 18.92 15.14
CA TYR A 148 -6.96 19.54 14.05
C TYR A 148 -5.79 18.62 13.68
N GLN A 149 -5.68 18.29 12.39
CA GLN A 149 -4.61 17.45 11.86
C GLN A 149 -4.00 18.11 10.63
N LYS A 150 -2.67 18.22 10.62
CA LYS A 150 -1.86 18.65 9.48
C LYS A 150 -0.95 17.53 9.03
N ILE A 151 -1.00 17.16 7.75
CA ILE A 151 -0.07 16.19 7.13
C ILE A 151 0.74 16.90 6.06
N THR A 152 2.06 16.93 6.24
CA THR A 152 3.02 17.47 5.27
C THR A 152 3.82 16.33 4.68
N PHE A 153 3.87 16.25 3.35
CA PHE A 153 4.68 15.28 2.61
C PHE A 153 5.69 16.02 1.76
N GLY A 154 6.93 15.53 1.74
CA GLY A 154 8.03 16.20 1.05
C GLY A 154 9.19 15.29 0.71
N VAL A 155 10.14 15.83 -0.06
CA VAL A 155 11.46 15.23 -0.23
C VAL A 155 12.28 15.48 1.03
N ASN A 156 13.05 14.48 1.45
CA ASN A 156 13.80 14.47 2.69
C ASN A 156 15.31 14.35 2.46
N ASP A 157 16.08 14.74 3.47
CA ASP A 157 17.53 14.52 3.57
C ASP A 157 18.33 15.13 2.42
N LEU A 158 17.93 16.32 1.94
CA LEU A 158 18.63 17.06 0.90
C LEU A 158 19.99 17.53 1.42
N GLN A 159 21.07 17.09 0.80
CA GLN A 159 22.41 17.58 1.14
C GLN A 159 22.70 18.89 0.41
N PRO A 160 23.58 19.76 0.94
CA PRO A 160 23.97 21.00 0.25
C PRO A 160 24.42 20.76 -1.21
N ASP A 161 25.18 19.70 -1.47
CA ASP A 161 25.61 19.29 -2.81
C ASP A 161 24.44 18.97 -3.76
N ASP A 162 23.32 18.47 -3.25
CA ASP A 162 22.14 18.16 -4.05
C ASP A 162 21.48 19.44 -4.59
N LEU A 163 21.57 20.54 -3.83
CA LEU A 163 21.02 21.84 -4.21
C LEU A 163 21.78 22.48 -5.39
N GLU A 164 23.03 22.05 -5.62
CA GLU A 164 23.87 22.55 -6.72
C GLU A 164 23.82 21.67 -7.98
N ARG A 165 23.09 20.54 -7.94
CA ARG A 165 23.05 19.54 -9.01
C ARG A 165 21.63 19.28 -9.52
N GLY A 166 21.53 18.55 -10.63
CA GLY A 166 20.26 18.01 -11.15
C GLY A 166 19.16 19.06 -11.37
N ILE A 167 17.99 18.83 -10.75
CA ILE A 167 16.80 19.67 -10.90
C ILE A 167 16.97 21.03 -10.20
N PHE A 168 17.68 21.11 -9.08
CA PHE A 168 17.89 22.35 -8.34
C PHE A 168 18.76 23.35 -9.11
N LYS A 169 19.80 22.86 -9.81
CA LYS A 169 20.59 23.69 -10.75
C LYS A 169 19.75 24.25 -11.90
N ARG A 170 18.84 23.43 -12.45
CA ARG A 170 17.95 23.82 -13.55
C ARG A 170 16.78 24.70 -13.09
N SER A 171 16.48 24.69 -11.80
CA SER A 171 15.35 25.40 -11.20
C SER A 171 15.74 25.95 -9.82
N PRO A 172 16.59 26.99 -9.75
CA PRO A 172 17.11 27.54 -8.49
C PRO A 172 16.01 28.02 -7.54
N TRP A 173 14.83 28.35 -8.08
CA TRP A 173 13.67 28.76 -7.29
C TRP A 173 13.18 27.68 -6.32
N LEU A 174 13.49 26.39 -6.55
CA LEU A 174 13.17 25.29 -5.63
C LEU A 174 13.90 25.44 -4.30
N ILE A 175 15.11 26.01 -4.30
CA ILE A 175 15.95 26.19 -3.11
C ILE A 175 15.25 27.11 -2.10
N ASN A 176 14.50 28.11 -2.56
CA ASN A 176 13.77 29.04 -1.69
C ASN A 176 12.64 28.37 -0.90
N HIS A 177 12.22 27.17 -1.30
CA HIS A 177 11.19 26.36 -0.66
C HIS A 177 11.78 25.22 0.19
N VAL A 178 13.10 25.05 0.19
CA VAL A 178 13.79 24.12 1.08
C VAL A 178 13.85 24.73 2.47
N GLU A 179 13.51 23.93 3.48
CA GLU A 179 13.56 24.35 4.89
C GLU A 179 14.10 23.23 5.78
N PRO A 180 14.70 23.54 6.94
CA PRO A 180 15.08 22.53 7.91
C PRO A 180 13.83 21.92 8.56
N CYS A 181 13.77 20.60 8.62
CA CYS A 181 12.71 19.88 9.33
C CYS A 181 12.82 20.15 10.84
N SER A 182 11.70 20.52 11.46
CA SER A 182 11.64 20.85 12.89
C SER A 182 12.06 19.72 13.84
N TYR A 183 12.09 18.47 13.37
CA TYR A 183 12.34 17.30 14.20
C TYR A 183 13.80 16.81 14.18
N ASN A 184 14.44 16.83 13.01
CA ASN A 184 15.78 16.27 12.81
C ASN A 184 16.76 17.26 12.17
N ASN A 185 16.33 18.50 11.90
CA ASN A 185 17.09 19.57 11.27
C ASN A 185 17.63 19.24 9.87
N LYS A 186 17.19 18.13 9.25
CA LYS A 186 17.53 17.80 7.86
C LYS A 186 16.80 18.74 6.92
N LEU A 187 17.43 19.11 5.80
CA LEU A 187 16.77 19.91 4.77
C LEU A 187 15.71 19.07 4.06
N ILE A 188 14.50 19.62 4.02
CA ILE A 188 13.34 19.01 3.37
C ILE A 188 12.79 19.98 2.32
N LEU A 189 12.16 19.42 1.29
CA LEU A 189 11.37 20.17 0.32
C LEU A 189 9.92 19.70 0.47
N PRO A 190 9.08 20.42 1.25
CA PRO A 190 7.65 20.16 1.32
C PRO A 190 7.03 20.23 -0.07
N LEU A 191 6.21 19.25 -0.42
CA LEU A 191 5.52 19.19 -1.71
C LEU A 191 4.02 19.31 -1.58
N THR A 192 3.47 18.90 -0.42
CA THR A 192 2.04 18.96 -0.15
C THR A 192 1.77 19.17 1.33
N VAL A 193 0.70 19.91 1.63
CA VAL A 193 0.19 20.13 2.99
C VAL A 193 -1.30 19.85 2.98
N ASN A 194 -1.77 19.00 3.90
CA ASN A 194 -3.18 18.68 4.04
C ASN A 194 -3.62 19.02 5.46
N GLU A 195 -4.63 19.87 5.59
CA GLU A 195 -5.23 20.22 6.87
C GLU A 195 -6.64 19.65 6.97
N THR A 196 -7.00 19.09 8.12
CA THR A 196 -8.33 18.55 8.40
C THR A 196 -8.75 18.94 9.81
N VAL A 197 -9.92 19.56 9.93
CA VAL A 197 -10.61 19.84 11.19
C VAL A 197 -11.82 18.92 11.28
N SER A 198 -11.87 18.13 12.33
CA SER A 198 -12.93 17.16 12.60
C SER A 198 -13.44 17.30 14.03
N GLN A 199 -14.69 16.94 14.26
CA GLN A 199 -15.26 16.75 15.58
C GLN A 199 -15.57 15.28 15.76
N HIS A 200 -14.95 14.67 16.77
CA HIS A 200 -15.26 13.32 17.17
C HIS A 200 -16.40 13.34 18.19
N ILE A 201 -17.37 12.45 18.03
CA ILE A 201 -18.49 12.29 18.96
C ILE A 201 -18.67 10.81 19.31
N TYR A 202 -18.93 10.55 20.59
CA TYR A 202 -19.20 9.23 21.12
C TYR A 202 -20.45 9.23 22.00
N ARG A 203 -21.16 8.10 21.95
CA ARG A 203 -22.19 7.74 22.91
C ARG A 203 -22.05 6.27 23.28
N LYS A 204 -22.21 5.94 24.57
CA LYS A 204 -22.13 4.58 25.13
C LYS A 204 -23.37 3.72 24.82
N ASN A 205 -24.58 4.27 24.91
CA ASN A 205 -25.82 3.53 24.68
C ASN A 205 -26.82 4.23 23.73
N PRO A 206 -27.14 3.65 22.55
CA PRO A 206 -26.44 2.55 21.90
C PRO A 206 -25.05 3.00 21.42
N LYS A 207 -24.06 2.11 21.57
CA LYS A 207 -22.64 2.39 21.33
C LYS A 207 -22.42 2.91 19.91
N THR A 208 -22.12 4.20 19.79
CA THR A 208 -21.96 4.87 18.50
C THR A 208 -20.77 5.82 18.56
N LYS A 209 -19.88 5.74 17.58
CA LYS A 209 -18.79 6.69 17.33
C LYS A 209 -18.99 7.32 15.96
N LYS A 210 -18.81 8.64 15.86
CA LYS A 210 -18.80 9.32 14.56
C LYS A 210 -17.74 10.41 14.51
N GLU A 211 -17.22 10.59 13.32
CA GLU A 211 -16.36 11.72 12.99
C GLU A 211 -17.11 12.67 12.05
N ILE A 212 -17.17 13.95 12.41
CA ILE A 212 -17.77 15.01 11.61
C ILE A 212 -16.65 15.90 11.08
N ILE A 213 -16.37 15.84 9.79
CA ILE A 213 -15.38 16.70 9.13
C ILE A 213 -16.00 18.08 8.94
N LYS A 214 -15.46 19.05 9.68
CA LYS A 214 -15.88 20.46 9.66
C LYS A 214 -15.14 21.26 8.59
N GLY A 215 -13.87 20.93 8.33
CA GLY A 215 -13.04 21.63 7.35
C GLY A 215 -11.94 20.73 6.82
N GLN A 216 -11.65 20.80 5.53
CA GLN A 216 -10.55 20.07 4.88
C GLN A 216 -10.00 20.89 3.72
N GLN A 217 -8.70 21.10 3.69
CA GLN A 217 -8.00 21.73 2.56
C GLN A 217 -6.70 20.98 2.26
N SER A 218 -6.27 21.06 0.99
CA SER A 218 -5.06 20.43 0.47
C SER A 218 -4.35 21.42 -0.44
N ASP A 219 -3.07 21.67 -0.18
CA ASP A 219 -2.20 22.53 -0.98
C ASP A 219 -0.99 21.73 -1.48
N GLY A 220 -0.53 22.03 -2.70
CA GLY A 220 0.70 21.46 -3.28
C GLY A 220 0.48 20.51 -4.47
N ILE A 221 1.46 19.65 -4.76
CA ILE A 221 1.52 18.82 -5.98
C ILE A 221 0.33 17.85 -6.12
N THR A 222 -0.30 17.45 -5.02
CA THR A 222 -1.56 16.67 -5.02
C THR A 222 -2.65 17.37 -5.82
N ASN A 223 -2.69 18.70 -5.83
CA ASN A 223 -3.66 19.46 -6.62
C ASN A 223 -3.41 19.39 -8.12
N VAL A 224 -2.29 18.82 -8.58
CA VAL A 224 -1.99 18.66 -10.01
C VAL A 224 -2.52 17.35 -10.60
N ILE A 225 -2.57 16.28 -9.82
CA ILE A 225 -3.03 14.94 -10.25
C ILE A 225 -4.46 14.76 -9.73
N GLN A 226 -5.44 14.35 -10.53
CA GLN A 226 -6.83 14.19 -10.04
C GLN A 226 -6.92 13.15 -8.92
N THR A 227 -6.00 12.19 -8.89
CA THR A 227 -5.85 11.23 -7.79
C THR A 227 -5.06 11.81 -6.59
N GLY A 228 -4.81 13.11 -6.50
CA GLY A 228 -4.14 13.72 -5.35
C GLY A 228 -4.90 13.50 -4.04
N GLU A 229 -6.22 13.60 -4.07
CA GLU A 229 -7.06 13.25 -2.91
C GLU A 229 -6.94 11.77 -2.54
N VAL A 230 -6.76 10.88 -3.54
CA VAL A 230 -6.46 9.46 -3.29
C VAL A 230 -5.12 9.30 -2.59
N ALA A 231 -4.09 10.04 -3.01
CA ALA A 231 -2.80 10.03 -2.33
C ALA A 231 -2.96 10.50 -0.86
N THR A 232 -3.74 11.54 -0.61
CA THR A 232 -4.05 12.00 0.77
C THR A 232 -4.81 10.95 1.57
N GLU A 233 -5.84 10.30 1.02
CA GLU A 233 -6.60 9.25 1.73
C GLU A 233 -5.75 7.98 1.94
N VAL A 234 -4.88 7.63 0.99
CA VAL A 234 -3.89 6.56 1.16
C VAL A 234 -2.89 6.93 2.25
N LEU A 235 -2.38 8.16 2.27
CA LEU A 235 -1.50 8.64 3.35
C LEU A 235 -2.21 8.61 4.70
N LYS A 236 -3.50 8.95 4.78
CA LYS A 236 -4.30 8.84 6.00
C LYS A 236 -4.52 7.39 6.46
N ASP A 237 -4.70 6.43 5.55
CA ASP A 237 -4.83 5.00 5.89
C ASP A 237 -3.47 4.33 6.23
N VAL A 238 -2.39 4.78 5.59
CA VAL A 238 -1.03 4.33 5.87
C VAL A 238 -0.53 4.94 7.19
N PHE A 239 -0.81 6.21 7.45
CA PHE A 239 -0.48 6.93 8.68
C PHE A 239 -1.76 7.20 9.47
N THR A 240 -2.38 6.13 9.96
CA THR A 240 -3.59 6.12 10.82
C THR A 240 -3.32 6.60 12.24
N ASP A 241 -4.37 7.06 12.92
CA ASP A 241 -4.29 7.47 14.32
C ASP A 241 -3.70 6.37 15.20
N VAL A 242 -2.84 6.76 16.14
CA VAL A 242 -2.19 5.84 17.05
C VAL A 242 -2.95 5.88 18.37
N ASN A 243 -3.49 4.74 18.80
CA ASN A 243 -4.11 4.62 20.11
C ASN A 243 -3.38 3.55 20.92
N ILE A 244 -2.49 3.96 21.82
CA ILE A 244 -1.73 3.03 22.65
C ILE A 244 -2.60 2.20 23.59
N TYR A 245 -3.81 2.64 23.95
CA TYR A 245 -4.69 1.87 24.85
C TYR A 245 -5.33 0.64 24.17
N GLU A 246 -5.39 0.62 22.83
CA GLU A 246 -5.79 -0.56 22.07
C GLU A 246 -4.73 -1.66 22.12
N ASN A 247 -5.15 -2.93 21.97
CA ASN A 247 -4.21 -4.06 22.00
C ASN A 247 -3.28 -4.09 20.77
N TYR A 248 -3.80 -3.66 19.62
CA TYR A 248 -3.06 -3.59 18.36
C TYR A 248 -3.34 -2.25 17.69
N ILE A 249 -2.28 -1.55 17.30
CA ILE A 249 -2.36 -0.28 16.59
C ILE A 249 -2.23 -0.58 15.10
N ARG A 250 -3.28 -0.35 14.31
CA ARG A 250 -3.15 -0.42 12.84
C ARG A 250 -2.34 0.78 12.37
N LEU A 251 -1.24 0.54 11.67
CA LEU A 251 -0.36 1.55 11.10
C LEU A 251 0.40 0.93 9.92
N LEU A 252 0.68 1.70 8.87
CA LEU A 252 1.37 1.22 7.66
C LEU A 252 0.70 -0.04 7.07
N GLN A 253 -0.63 -0.13 7.14
CA GLN A 253 -1.44 -1.29 6.73
C GLN A 253 -1.21 -2.59 7.54
N HIS A 254 -0.44 -2.53 8.64
CA HIS A 254 -0.14 -3.66 9.52
C HIS A 254 -0.59 -3.40 10.97
N PRO A 255 -0.99 -4.42 11.73
CA PRO A 255 -1.25 -4.29 13.17
C PRO A 255 0.07 -4.38 13.94
N PHE A 256 0.45 -3.30 14.61
CA PHE A 256 1.57 -3.26 15.53
C PHE A 256 1.08 -3.61 16.94
N VAL A 257 1.82 -4.44 17.67
CA VAL A 257 1.47 -4.75 19.06
C VAL A 257 1.63 -3.49 19.92
N SER A 258 0.60 -3.05 20.64
CA SER A 258 0.73 -1.91 21.54
C SER A 258 1.65 -2.24 22.73
N PRO A 259 2.49 -1.29 23.22
CA PRO A 259 3.31 -1.51 24.40
C PRO A 259 2.53 -1.62 25.71
N ILE A 260 1.23 -1.32 25.72
CA ILE A 260 0.30 -1.56 26.84
C ILE A 260 -0.89 -2.45 26.42
N GLY A 261 -0.72 -3.20 25.32
CA GLY A 261 -1.68 -4.23 24.90
C GLY A 261 -1.64 -5.47 25.80
N GLU A 262 -2.68 -6.29 25.77
CA GLU A 262 -2.75 -7.55 26.54
C GLU A 262 -1.56 -8.49 26.26
N THR A 263 -1.11 -8.58 25.01
CA THR A 263 0.04 -9.42 24.60
C THR A 263 1.39 -8.70 24.74
N ALA A 264 1.44 -7.49 25.27
CA ALA A 264 2.64 -6.67 25.28
C ALA A 264 3.76 -7.27 26.16
N ILE A 265 3.41 -7.90 27.29
CA ILE A 265 4.37 -8.56 28.19
C ILE A 265 5.13 -9.70 27.50
N SER A 266 4.46 -10.48 26.66
CA SER A 266 5.10 -11.59 25.94
C SER A 266 5.85 -11.11 24.70
N PHE A 267 5.46 -9.97 24.13
CA PHE A 267 6.04 -9.42 22.91
C PHE A 267 7.28 -8.52 23.18
N TYR A 268 7.23 -7.69 24.22
CA TYR A 268 8.25 -6.71 24.57
C TYR A 268 9.15 -7.15 25.73
N ARG A 269 10.28 -6.46 25.84
CA ARG A 269 11.17 -6.43 27.01
C ARG A 269 11.12 -5.03 27.60
N TYR A 270 10.76 -4.93 28.86
CA TYR A 270 10.67 -3.68 29.61
C TYR A 270 11.84 -3.50 30.55
N TYR A 271 12.29 -2.25 30.67
CA TYR A 271 13.32 -1.80 31.60
C TYR A 271 12.83 -0.51 32.27
N ILE A 272 12.94 -0.42 33.60
CA ILE A 272 12.77 0.86 34.28
C ILE A 272 14.08 1.62 34.10
N ALA A 273 14.02 2.79 33.49
CA ALA A 273 15.18 3.65 33.30
C ALA A 273 15.42 4.47 34.58
N ASP A 274 14.42 5.27 34.98
CA ASP A 274 14.46 6.09 36.20
C ASP A 274 13.04 6.51 36.62
N THR A 275 12.90 7.26 37.71
CA THR A 275 11.68 7.97 38.10
C THR A 275 11.92 9.47 37.98
N VAL A 276 11.24 10.13 37.05
CA VAL A 276 11.53 11.51 36.64
C VAL A 276 10.27 12.38 36.68
N TYR A 277 10.45 13.69 36.88
CA TYR A 277 9.36 14.65 36.67
C TYR A 277 9.22 14.95 35.18
N VAL A 278 8.02 14.75 34.65
CA VAL A 278 7.62 15.24 33.31
C VAL A 278 6.68 16.41 33.55
N ASP A 279 7.10 17.61 33.15
CA ASP A 279 6.51 18.89 33.56
C ASP A 279 6.47 19.04 35.09
N ARG A 280 5.32 18.72 35.73
CA ARG A 280 5.10 18.82 37.18
C ARG A 280 4.66 17.51 37.83
N ASP A 281 4.54 16.44 37.04
CA ASP A 281 4.02 15.14 37.51
C ASP A 281 5.16 14.12 37.60
N LEU A 282 5.23 13.41 38.72
CA LEU A 282 6.22 12.34 38.94
C LEU A 282 5.85 11.11 38.11
N CYS A 283 6.78 10.62 37.28
CA CYS A 283 6.55 9.52 36.35
C CYS A 283 7.63 8.44 36.47
N TYR A 284 7.23 7.17 36.40
CA TYR A 284 8.12 6.07 36.07
C TYR A 284 8.48 6.14 34.58
N HIS A 285 9.78 6.28 34.28
CA HIS A 285 10.30 6.24 32.92
C HIS A 285 10.69 4.79 32.57
N LEU A 286 9.97 4.24 31.60
CA LEU A 286 10.07 2.86 31.16
C LEU A 286 10.53 2.81 29.70
N GLN A 287 11.48 1.93 29.41
CA GLN A 287 11.92 1.62 28.06
C GLN A 287 11.40 0.26 27.64
N PHE A 288 10.96 0.13 26.38
CA PHE A 288 10.45 -1.12 25.85
C PHE A 288 10.99 -1.41 24.44
N ILE A 289 11.25 -2.69 24.16
CA ILE A 289 11.85 -3.15 22.89
C ILE A 289 11.29 -4.53 22.55
N PRO A 290 10.93 -4.82 21.28
CA PRO A 290 10.37 -6.11 20.93
C PRO A 290 11.41 -7.22 21.09
N ASN A 291 10.94 -8.43 21.41
CA ASN A 291 11.81 -9.60 21.53
C ASN A 291 12.57 -9.90 20.23
N ASN A 292 11.88 -9.73 19.10
CA ASN A 292 12.45 -9.78 17.76
C ASN A 292 12.26 -8.41 17.11
N GLN A 293 13.36 -7.76 16.72
CA GLN A 293 13.32 -6.42 16.12
C GLN A 293 12.75 -6.40 14.69
N GLN A 294 12.54 -7.57 14.08
CA GLN A 294 11.90 -7.69 12.76
C GLN A 294 10.37 -7.83 12.85
N ASP A 295 9.83 -8.23 14.00
CA ASP A 295 8.37 -8.37 14.17
C ASP A 295 7.73 -6.96 14.24
N PHE A 296 6.50 -6.81 13.73
CA PHE A 296 5.77 -5.53 13.73
C PHE A 296 5.41 -5.06 15.14
N GLY A 297 6.21 -4.14 15.66
CA GLY A 297 5.99 -3.49 16.95
C GLY A 297 6.89 -2.27 17.11
N PHE A 298 6.75 -1.61 18.24
CA PHE A 298 7.45 -0.37 18.55
C PHE A 298 8.62 -0.62 19.49
N ARG A 299 9.59 0.28 19.51
CA ARG A 299 10.50 0.46 20.64
C ARG A 299 10.39 1.90 21.10
N GLY A 300 10.76 2.19 22.34
CA GLY A 300 10.82 3.57 22.82
C GLY A 300 10.55 3.68 24.30
N ASP A 301 9.94 4.80 24.67
CA ASP A 301 9.87 5.28 26.04
C ASP A 301 8.41 5.54 26.44
N LEU A 302 8.07 5.09 27.65
CA LEU A 302 6.79 5.31 28.31
C LEU A 302 7.02 6.07 29.61
N TYR A 303 6.24 7.13 29.83
CA TYR A 303 6.21 7.89 31.07
C TYR A 303 4.86 7.66 31.72
N VAL A 304 4.87 6.86 32.79
CA VAL A 304 3.66 6.45 33.52
C VAL A 304 3.62 7.18 34.85
N LEU A 305 2.48 7.77 35.21
CA LEU A 305 2.33 8.45 36.49
C LEU A 305 2.68 7.53 37.67
N ALA A 306 3.45 8.06 38.62
CA ALA A 306 3.84 7.37 39.84
C ALA A 306 2.75 7.46 40.92
N ASP A 307 1.49 7.22 40.55
CA ASP A 307 0.34 7.22 41.44
C ASP A 307 -0.45 5.90 41.35
N SER A 308 -1.59 5.81 42.03
CA SER A 308 -2.43 4.61 41.99
C SER A 308 -3.14 4.38 40.65
N THR A 309 -3.22 5.40 39.81
CA THR A 309 -3.96 5.37 38.54
C THR A 309 -3.12 4.80 37.40
N LEU A 310 -1.79 4.96 37.47
CA LEU A 310 -0.83 4.46 36.48
C LEU A 310 -1.15 4.91 35.04
N HIS A 311 -1.69 6.12 34.86
CA HIS A 311 -1.95 6.69 33.54
C HIS A 311 -0.65 6.93 32.78
N VAL A 312 -0.70 6.71 31.46
CA VAL A 312 0.40 7.13 30.57
C VAL A 312 0.29 8.63 30.35
N LYS A 313 1.31 9.38 30.76
CA LYS A 313 1.41 10.83 30.55
C LYS A 313 2.05 11.16 29.21
N ARG A 314 3.10 10.43 28.83
CA ARG A 314 3.82 10.62 27.57
C ARG A 314 4.29 9.29 27.03
N CYS A 315 4.26 9.16 25.71
CA CYS A 315 4.74 7.99 25.01
C CYS A 315 5.51 8.41 23.76
N ASP A 316 6.77 7.97 23.65
CA ASP A 316 7.59 8.14 22.46
C ASP A 316 7.81 6.77 21.82
N LEU A 317 7.20 6.54 20.65
CA LEU A 317 7.32 5.31 19.89
C LEU A 317 8.24 5.51 18.69
N THR A 318 9.06 4.51 18.40
CA THR A 318 9.80 4.42 17.15
C THR A 318 9.78 2.99 16.63
N ILE A 319 10.02 2.82 15.33
CA ILE A 319 10.15 1.50 14.73
C ILE A 319 11.58 0.97 15.02
N PRO A 320 11.78 -0.33 15.31
CA PRO A 320 13.11 -0.90 15.45
C PRO A 320 13.96 -0.71 14.18
N LYS A 321 15.26 -0.43 14.32
CA LYS A 321 16.18 -0.24 13.16
C LYS A 321 16.20 -1.44 12.19
N LYS A 322 15.92 -2.64 12.70
CA LYS A 322 15.87 -3.89 11.91
C LYS A 322 14.46 -4.30 11.48
N SER A 323 13.46 -3.44 11.65
CA SER A 323 12.07 -3.76 11.33
C SER A 323 11.88 -4.20 9.88
N ASP A 324 10.92 -5.10 9.66
CA ASP A 324 10.56 -5.61 8.33
C ASP A 324 9.52 -4.77 7.60
N VAL A 325 9.15 -3.62 8.17
CA VAL A 325 8.39 -2.57 7.50
C VAL A 325 9.15 -2.14 6.23
N ASN A 326 8.44 -2.18 5.11
CA ASN A 326 8.97 -1.73 3.83
C ASN A 326 8.93 -0.22 3.73
N PHE A 327 9.87 0.31 2.96
CA PHE A 327 9.93 1.72 2.57
C PHE A 327 9.98 2.75 3.71
N VAL A 328 9.97 2.36 4.98
CA VAL A 328 10.15 3.25 6.14
C VAL A 328 11.56 3.05 6.71
N GLU A 329 12.36 4.11 6.68
CA GLU A 329 13.73 4.15 7.22
C GLU A 329 13.73 4.47 8.71
N SER A 330 12.94 5.47 9.11
CA SER A 330 12.75 5.84 10.50
C SER A 330 11.30 6.29 10.72
N MET A 331 10.82 6.11 11.94
CA MET A 331 9.56 6.67 12.36
C MET A 331 9.65 7.10 13.81
N LYS A 332 9.04 8.24 14.15
CA LYS A 332 8.86 8.71 15.51
C LYS A 332 7.40 9.08 15.69
N ILE A 333 6.78 8.59 16.76
CA ILE A 333 5.44 8.98 17.19
C ILE A 333 5.58 9.51 18.62
N GLU A 334 5.05 10.69 18.87
CA GLU A 334 5.04 11.31 20.19
C GLU A 334 3.60 11.58 20.59
N GLN A 335 3.20 11.00 21.72
CA GLN A 335 1.89 11.19 22.31
C GLN A 335 2.02 11.82 23.69
N VAL A 336 1.23 12.88 23.92
CA VAL A 336 1.15 13.55 25.22
C VAL A 336 -0.30 13.55 25.69
N PHE A 337 -0.49 13.06 26.90
CA PHE A 337 -1.75 13.06 27.61
C PHE A 337 -1.70 14.13 28.69
N THR A 338 -2.77 14.88 28.82
CA THR A 338 -2.89 15.96 29.81
C THR A 338 -4.15 15.78 30.63
N LYS A 339 -4.09 16.19 31.89
CA LYS A 339 -5.24 16.19 32.79
C LYS A 339 -6.22 17.30 32.40
N LEU A 340 -7.45 16.92 32.12
CA LEU A 340 -8.57 17.81 31.82
C LEU A 340 -9.13 18.45 33.11
N PRO A 341 -9.90 19.55 33.02
CA PRO A 341 -10.48 20.21 34.18
C PRO A 341 -11.37 19.31 35.07
N ASN A 342 -12.00 18.30 34.48
CA ASN A 342 -12.81 17.30 35.19
C ASN A 342 -11.97 16.17 35.83
N GLY A 343 -10.64 16.21 35.70
CA GLY A 343 -9.71 15.24 36.29
C GLY A 343 -9.34 14.08 35.38
N GLU A 344 -10.00 13.90 34.23
CA GLU A 344 -9.72 12.84 33.25
C GLU A 344 -8.40 13.09 32.51
N TRP A 345 -7.69 12.02 32.13
CA TRP A 345 -6.51 12.13 31.27
C TRP A 345 -6.89 11.87 29.82
N ALA A 346 -6.60 12.82 28.94
CA ALA A 346 -6.91 12.70 27.52
C ALA A 346 -5.71 13.05 26.64
N LEU A 347 -5.66 12.42 25.46
CA LEU A 347 -4.65 12.69 24.44
C LEU A 347 -4.84 14.11 23.90
N THR A 348 -3.83 14.97 23.96
CA THR A 348 -3.91 16.34 23.43
C THR A 348 -2.94 16.59 22.29
N THR A 349 -1.80 15.88 22.27
CA THR A 349 -0.80 15.95 21.21
C THR A 349 -0.50 14.57 20.67
N ASP A 350 -0.56 14.42 19.36
CA ASP A 350 -0.15 13.22 18.62
C ASP A 350 0.64 13.64 17.37
N ASN A 351 1.96 13.56 17.46
CA ASN A 351 2.86 13.87 16.34
C ASN A 351 3.43 12.56 15.77
N MET A 352 3.55 12.47 14.45
CA MET A 352 4.18 11.37 13.77
C MET A 352 5.09 11.87 12.66
N ILE A 353 6.30 11.36 12.61
CA ILE A 353 7.27 11.59 11.54
C ILE A 353 7.64 10.24 10.98
N ALA A 354 7.56 10.08 9.67
CA ALA A 354 8.01 8.89 8.96
C ALA A 354 8.95 9.28 7.83
N GLU A 355 10.21 8.87 7.93
CA GLU A 355 11.19 8.97 6.85
C GLU A 355 11.06 7.72 5.98
N MET A 356 10.88 7.93 4.67
CA MET A 356 10.66 6.87 3.70
C MET A 356 11.82 6.77 2.72
N LYS A 357 12.18 5.53 2.37
CA LYS A 357 13.23 5.22 1.41
C LYS A 357 12.79 4.09 0.49
N LEU A 358 12.48 4.44 -0.77
CA LEU A 358 12.06 3.46 -1.78
C LEU A 358 13.25 2.60 -2.23
N SER A 359 14.36 3.24 -2.61
CA SER A 359 15.62 2.60 -3.01
C SER A 359 16.81 3.54 -2.75
N ASN A 360 18.05 3.06 -2.92
CA ASN A 360 19.24 3.92 -2.87
C ASN A 360 19.34 4.90 -4.06
N LEU A 361 18.54 4.69 -5.12
CA LEU A 361 18.56 5.49 -6.35
C LEU A 361 17.48 6.57 -6.39
N LEU A 362 16.50 6.53 -5.49
CA LEU A 362 15.40 7.49 -5.41
C LEU A 362 15.57 8.37 -4.17
N SER A 363 15.15 9.63 -4.27
CA SER A 363 15.22 10.58 -3.17
C SER A 363 14.42 10.08 -1.95
N LYS A 364 14.96 10.31 -0.76
CA LYS A 364 14.24 10.02 0.49
C LYS A 364 13.00 10.91 0.55
N ALA A 365 11.92 10.39 1.12
CA ALA A 365 10.70 11.15 1.36
C ALA A 365 10.44 11.26 2.86
N ILE A 366 9.63 12.23 3.26
CA ILE A 366 9.20 12.41 4.64
C ILE A 366 7.70 12.67 4.67
N CYS A 367 7.04 12.07 5.66
CA CYS A 367 5.68 12.40 6.05
C CYS A 367 5.70 12.92 7.49
N VAL A 368 5.20 14.12 7.71
CA VAL A 368 5.04 14.73 9.03
C VAL A 368 3.55 14.90 9.28
N ARG A 369 3.01 14.20 10.27
CA ARG A 369 1.66 14.40 10.78
C ARG A 369 1.73 15.08 12.14
N THR A 370 0.99 16.17 12.27
CA THR A 370 0.85 16.92 13.50
C THR A 370 -0.62 16.98 13.85
N THR A 371 -1.01 16.35 14.96
CA THR A 371 -2.40 16.29 15.42
C THR A 371 -2.53 16.96 16.79
N ARG A 372 -3.54 17.80 16.95
CA ARG A 372 -3.93 18.43 18.22
C ARG A 372 -5.39 18.13 18.51
N LEU A 373 -5.68 17.74 19.74
CA LEU A 373 -7.03 17.46 20.22
C LEU A 373 -7.38 18.47 21.32
N SER A 374 -8.54 19.12 21.18
CA SER A 374 -8.99 20.19 22.06
C SER A 374 -10.50 20.11 22.31
N ASP A 375 -11.00 20.97 23.20
CA ASP A 375 -12.44 21.14 23.46
C ASP A 375 -13.14 19.84 23.87
N TYR A 376 -12.51 19.08 24.76
CA TYR A 376 -13.11 17.89 25.34
C TYR A 376 -14.38 18.27 26.14
N SER A 377 -15.50 17.66 25.79
CA SER A 377 -16.77 17.76 26.53
C SER A 377 -17.35 16.37 26.74
N PHE A 378 -17.95 16.15 27.91
CA PHE A 378 -18.61 14.91 28.31
C PHE A 378 -20.13 15.10 28.46
N ASP A 379 -20.64 16.22 27.96
CA ASP A 379 -22.05 16.58 28.04
C ASP A 379 -22.90 15.74 27.08
N GLU A 380 -24.21 15.71 27.31
CA GLU A 380 -25.12 14.99 26.42
C GLU A 380 -25.10 15.58 24.99
N ILE A 381 -24.88 14.70 24.01
CA ILE A 381 -24.76 15.11 22.60
C ILE A 381 -26.11 14.91 21.90
N PRO A 382 -26.60 15.90 21.13
CA PRO A 382 -27.88 15.79 20.42
C PRO A 382 -28.01 14.54 19.55
N LYS A 383 -29.10 13.78 19.74
CA LYS A 383 -29.39 12.53 19.00
C LYS A 383 -29.34 12.69 17.48
N LYS A 384 -29.66 13.89 16.96
CA LYS A 384 -29.61 14.23 15.53
C LYS A 384 -28.19 14.10 14.95
N LEU A 385 -27.13 14.34 15.73
CA LEU A 385 -25.75 14.18 15.26
C LEU A 385 -25.39 12.71 15.04
N PHE A 386 -26.01 11.80 15.79
CA PHE A 386 -25.87 10.36 15.62
C PHE A 386 -26.79 9.78 14.53
N SER A 387 -27.63 10.58 13.87
CA SER A 387 -28.53 10.11 12.82
C SER A 387 -27.78 9.57 11.59
N GLY A 388 -28.32 8.51 10.98
CA GLY A 388 -27.70 7.81 9.85
C GLY A 388 -26.64 6.77 10.30
N LYS A 389 -26.32 5.83 9.41
CA LYS A 389 -25.40 4.71 9.71
C LYS A 389 -23.93 4.96 9.30
N ALA A 390 -23.62 6.11 8.70
CA ALA A 390 -22.26 6.48 8.31
C ALA A 390 -21.39 6.80 9.54
N LYS A 391 -20.17 6.26 9.59
CA LYS A 391 -19.16 6.55 10.64
C LYS A 391 -18.50 7.92 10.48
N VAL A 392 -18.32 8.36 9.24
CA VAL A 392 -17.77 9.68 8.91
C VAL A 392 -18.83 10.49 8.19
N LYS A 393 -19.04 11.73 8.63
CA LYS A 393 -19.94 12.70 8.01
C LYS A 393 -19.13 13.93 7.61
N ARG A 394 -19.30 14.42 6.39
CA ARG A 394 -18.71 15.69 5.94
C ARG A 394 -19.76 16.78 5.99
N GLU A 395 -19.42 17.95 6.52
CA GLU A 395 -20.26 19.14 6.40
C GLU A 395 -20.24 19.66 4.95
N ILE A 396 -21.33 20.31 4.52
CA ILE A 396 -21.51 20.77 3.13
C ILE A 396 -20.39 21.75 2.72
N GLU A 397 -20.01 22.63 3.65
CA GLU A 397 -18.97 23.64 3.44
C GLU A 397 -17.57 23.16 3.84
N ALA A 398 -17.38 21.87 4.15
CA ALA A 398 -16.10 21.40 4.68
C ALA A 398 -14.92 21.66 3.73
N MET A 399 -15.14 21.66 2.42
CA MET A 399 -14.09 21.95 1.42
C MET A 399 -13.99 23.44 1.07
N ASN A 400 -14.97 24.26 1.48
CA ASN A 400 -15.07 25.68 1.15
C ASN A 400 -15.12 26.50 2.45
N ARG A 401 -14.04 26.44 3.22
CA ARG A 401 -13.87 27.24 4.45
C ARG A 401 -13.03 28.48 4.20
N ASP A 402 -13.36 29.56 4.89
CA ASP A 402 -12.67 30.84 4.77
C ASP A 402 -11.43 30.93 5.68
N LYS A 403 -10.66 32.01 5.53
CA LYS A 403 -9.46 32.24 6.35
C LYS A 403 -9.80 32.43 7.83
N ALA A 404 -10.98 32.95 8.17
CA ALA A 404 -11.41 33.13 9.56
C ALA A 404 -11.64 31.78 10.26
N PHE A 405 -12.25 30.81 9.57
CA PHE A 405 -12.38 29.43 10.06
C PHE A 405 -11.00 28.82 10.37
N TRP A 406 -10.07 28.90 9.42
CA TRP A 406 -8.73 28.33 9.62
C TRP A 406 -7.98 29.06 10.74
N SER A 407 -8.08 30.38 10.85
CA SER A 407 -7.48 31.14 11.96
C SER A 407 -8.01 30.69 13.33
N LYS A 408 -9.30 30.33 13.42
CA LYS A 408 -9.92 29.86 14.67
C LYS A 408 -9.51 28.44 15.06
N TYR A 409 -9.47 27.51 14.10
CA TYR A 409 -9.29 26.08 14.38
C TYR A 409 -7.86 25.56 14.15
N ARG A 410 -7.00 26.32 13.45
CA ARG A 410 -5.59 25.97 13.26
C ARG A 410 -4.84 26.21 14.56
N THR A 411 -4.48 25.10 15.22
CA THR A 411 -3.75 25.12 16.49
C THR A 411 -2.23 25.08 16.32
N VAL A 412 -1.75 24.87 15.08
CA VAL A 412 -0.32 24.83 14.76
C VAL A 412 -0.05 25.70 13.54
N GLU A 413 0.93 26.59 13.64
CA GLU A 413 1.32 27.46 12.53
C GLU A 413 1.87 26.67 11.33
N LEU A 414 1.74 27.27 10.16
CA LEU A 414 2.36 26.76 8.94
C LEU A 414 3.82 27.21 8.88
N THR A 415 4.71 26.35 8.41
CA THR A 415 6.10 26.74 8.15
C THR A 415 6.19 27.72 6.97
N LYS A 416 7.39 28.25 6.71
CA LYS A 416 7.64 29.15 5.59
C LYS A 416 7.33 28.47 4.25
N ALA A 417 7.77 27.23 4.06
CA ALA A 417 7.46 26.48 2.85
C ALA A 417 5.96 26.20 2.76
N GLU A 418 5.33 25.68 3.82
CA GLU A 418 3.91 25.36 3.83
C GLU A 418 3.01 26.57 3.50
N SER A 419 3.28 27.73 4.09
CA SER A 419 2.51 28.97 3.86
C SER A 419 2.72 29.60 2.48
N THR A 420 3.81 29.25 1.78
CA THR A 420 4.14 29.77 0.44
C THR A 420 3.90 28.76 -0.68
N MET A 421 3.20 27.65 -0.38
CA MET A 421 2.91 26.57 -1.33
C MET A 421 2.23 27.06 -2.61
N ASP A 422 1.31 28.02 -2.53
CA ASP A 422 0.67 28.62 -3.72
C ASP A 422 1.68 29.23 -4.71
N ASN A 423 2.71 29.91 -4.19
CA ASN A 423 3.75 30.52 -5.01
C ASN A 423 4.67 29.45 -5.62
N PHE A 424 4.95 28.39 -4.86
CA PHE A 424 5.69 27.22 -5.34
C PHE A 424 4.96 26.57 -6.52
N MET A 425 3.65 26.36 -6.41
CA MET A 425 2.82 25.77 -7.45
C MET A 425 2.77 26.62 -8.72
N ARG A 426 2.56 27.94 -8.59
CA ARG A 426 2.56 28.86 -9.75
C ARG A 426 3.89 28.84 -10.50
N ARG A 427 5.03 28.79 -9.79
CA ARG A 427 6.37 28.71 -10.42
C ARG A 427 6.61 27.36 -11.10
N MET A 428 6.13 26.28 -10.52
CA MET A 428 6.18 24.95 -11.14
C MET A 428 5.43 24.93 -12.47
N GLU A 429 4.22 25.47 -12.50
CA GLU A 429 3.35 25.55 -13.69
C GLU A 429 3.95 26.41 -14.82
N GLN A 430 4.70 27.45 -14.48
CA GLN A 430 5.35 28.35 -15.43
C GLN A 430 6.64 27.77 -16.05
N SER A 431 7.15 26.64 -15.55
CA SER A 431 8.40 26.07 -16.03
C SER A 431 8.27 25.44 -17.43
N LYS A 432 9.29 25.62 -18.28
CA LYS A 432 9.26 25.23 -19.71
C LYS A 432 8.91 23.76 -19.97
N ASN A 433 9.32 22.86 -19.08
CA ASN A 433 9.13 21.42 -19.22
C ASN A 433 7.94 20.86 -18.43
N TYR A 434 7.23 21.71 -17.68
CA TYR A 434 6.14 21.28 -16.79
C TYR A 434 5.11 20.42 -17.51
N LYS A 435 4.60 20.89 -18.65
CA LYS A 435 3.54 20.21 -19.41
C LYS A 435 3.92 18.78 -19.80
N TRP A 436 5.12 18.55 -20.31
CA TRP A 436 5.55 17.22 -20.74
C TRP A 436 5.80 16.28 -19.55
N VAL A 437 6.45 16.78 -18.49
CA VAL A 437 6.74 15.99 -17.29
C VAL A 437 5.43 15.60 -16.59
N ILE A 438 4.51 16.55 -16.41
CA ILE A 438 3.26 16.27 -15.71
C ILE A 438 2.34 15.36 -16.53
N THR A 439 2.28 15.52 -17.85
CA THR A 439 1.52 14.61 -18.71
C THR A 439 2.07 13.19 -18.64
N GLY A 440 3.39 13.00 -18.63
CA GLY A 440 4.01 11.68 -18.44
C GLY A 440 3.70 11.06 -17.07
N VAL A 441 3.81 11.84 -16.00
CA VAL A 441 3.49 11.40 -14.63
C VAL A 441 2.00 11.03 -14.50
N LYS A 442 1.09 11.86 -15.03
CA LYS A 442 -0.34 11.58 -15.07
C LYS A 442 -0.65 10.32 -15.89
N ALA A 443 -0.02 10.15 -17.05
CA ALA A 443 -0.20 8.96 -17.88
C ALA A 443 0.25 7.67 -17.18
N LEU A 444 1.33 7.71 -16.38
CA LEU A 444 1.81 6.55 -15.61
C LEU A 444 0.94 6.26 -14.37
N ILE A 445 0.61 7.29 -13.58
CA ILE A 445 -0.12 7.14 -12.31
C ILE A 445 -1.61 6.93 -12.54
N GLU A 446 -2.21 7.76 -13.40
CA GLU A 446 -3.66 7.76 -13.63
C GLU A 446 -4.07 6.82 -14.77
N ASN A 447 -3.13 6.46 -15.65
CA ASN A 447 -3.35 5.68 -16.87
C ASN A 447 -4.30 6.35 -17.87
N PHE A 448 -4.58 7.64 -17.69
CA PHE A 448 -5.38 8.47 -18.58
C PHE A 448 -4.64 9.77 -18.86
N VAL A 449 -4.79 10.28 -20.08
CA VAL A 449 -4.26 11.56 -20.53
C VAL A 449 -5.42 12.54 -20.66
N GLU A 450 -5.36 13.64 -19.92
CA GLU A 450 -6.37 14.71 -19.94
C GLU A 450 -6.20 15.57 -21.20
N THR A 451 -7.31 16.01 -21.79
CA THR A 451 -7.28 16.94 -22.93
C THR A 451 -6.97 18.39 -22.54
N SER A 452 -7.18 18.76 -21.27
CA SER A 452 -6.88 20.08 -20.72
C SER A 452 -5.89 19.96 -19.56
N ALA A 453 -4.95 20.91 -19.45
CA ALA A 453 -4.05 21.01 -18.31
C ALA A 453 -4.76 21.53 -17.04
N ASP A 454 -5.81 22.34 -17.23
CA ASP A 454 -6.68 22.83 -16.17
C ASP A 454 -7.75 21.77 -15.87
N LYS A 455 -7.75 21.26 -14.63
CA LYS A 455 -8.64 20.19 -14.15
C LYS A 455 -10.10 20.60 -14.24
N ASP A 456 -10.42 21.84 -13.86
CA ASP A 456 -11.80 22.34 -13.77
C ASP A 456 -12.40 22.59 -15.16
N LYS A 457 -11.55 22.58 -16.19
CA LYS A 457 -11.94 22.70 -17.60
C LYS A 457 -11.80 21.41 -18.39
N ASN A 458 -11.24 20.34 -17.80
CA ASN A 458 -11.02 19.09 -18.51
C ASN A 458 -12.32 18.33 -18.70
N LYS A 459 -12.79 18.24 -19.95
CA LYS A 459 -14.06 17.60 -20.34
C LYS A 459 -13.91 16.16 -20.84
N PHE A 460 -12.69 15.76 -21.23
CA PHE A 460 -12.42 14.48 -21.86
C PHE A 460 -11.06 13.90 -21.46
N ASP A 461 -11.02 12.59 -21.23
CA ASP A 461 -9.81 11.82 -20.93
C ASP A 461 -9.58 10.75 -22.01
N ILE A 462 -8.34 10.60 -22.47
CA ILE A 462 -7.89 9.55 -23.39
C ILE A 462 -7.23 8.43 -22.59
N GLY A 463 -7.67 7.19 -22.77
CA GLY A 463 -7.12 6.02 -22.07
C GLY A 463 -8.16 4.95 -21.77
N PRO A 464 -7.77 3.82 -21.14
CA PRO A 464 -6.49 3.65 -20.45
C PRO A 464 -5.27 3.44 -21.38
N VAL A 465 -4.14 4.10 -21.10
CA VAL A 465 -2.92 4.07 -21.95
C VAL A 465 -2.35 2.65 -22.11
N ASN A 466 -2.38 1.84 -21.05
CA ASN A 466 -1.91 0.45 -21.09
C ASN A 466 -2.78 -0.51 -21.93
N THR A 467 -3.89 -0.03 -22.50
CA THR A 467 -4.75 -0.80 -23.39
C THR A 467 -4.55 -0.48 -24.86
N LEU A 468 -3.66 0.46 -25.20
CA LEU A 468 -3.44 0.91 -26.58
C LEU A 468 -2.97 -0.23 -27.50
N ILE A 469 -2.14 -1.14 -26.98
CA ILE A 469 -1.57 -2.27 -27.70
C ILE A 469 -1.72 -3.52 -26.84
N SER A 470 -2.27 -4.59 -27.42
CA SER A 470 -2.39 -5.91 -26.79
C SER A 470 -2.25 -7.02 -27.84
N SER A 471 -2.21 -8.28 -27.41
CA SER A 471 -2.26 -9.42 -28.33
C SER A 471 -3.17 -10.54 -27.85
N ASN A 472 -3.78 -11.25 -28.81
CA ASN A 472 -4.56 -12.46 -28.56
C ASN A 472 -4.46 -13.44 -29.75
N PHE A 473 -4.92 -14.68 -29.55
CA PHE A 473 -4.79 -15.76 -30.55
C PHE A 473 -5.50 -15.49 -31.89
N VAL A 474 -6.65 -14.80 -31.84
CA VAL A 474 -7.50 -14.51 -33.00
C VAL A 474 -7.01 -13.28 -33.75
N ASP A 475 -6.71 -12.20 -33.02
CA ASP A 475 -6.37 -10.89 -33.61
C ASP A 475 -4.88 -10.71 -33.90
N GLY A 476 -3.99 -11.54 -33.33
CA GLY A 476 -2.56 -11.27 -33.37
C GLY A 476 -2.25 -10.02 -32.56
N ILE A 477 -1.88 -8.92 -33.21
CA ILE A 477 -1.72 -7.60 -32.57
C ILE A 477 -3.05 -6.87 -32.63
N ARG A 478 -3.43 -6.26 -31.50
CA ARG A 478 -4.65 -5.48 -31.37
C ARG A 478 -4.32 -4.06 -30.97
N LEU A 479 -4.74 -3.11 -31.79
CA LEU A 479 -4.62 -1.69 -31.56
C LEU A 479 -5.96 -1.15 -31.07
N ARG A 480 -5.96 -0.39 -29.98
CA ARG A 480 -7.20 0.12 -29.38
C ARG A 480 -7.05 1.59 -29.00
N ALA A 481 -8.01 2.41 -29.38
CA ALA A 481 -8.15 3.79 -28.93
C ALA A 481 -9.34 3.88 -27.97
N SER A 482 -9.14 4.45 -26.79
CA SER A 482 -10.17 4.53 -25.75
C SER A 482 -10.27 5.96 -25.21
N GLY A 483 -11.45 6.34 -24.74
CA GLY A 483 -11.66 7.64 -24.11
C GLY A 483 -12.96 7.70 -23.32
N ARG A 484 -13.13 8.81 -22.59
CA ARG A 484 -14.30 9.06 -21.75
C ARG A 484 -14.51 10.54 -21.45
N THR A 485 -15.70 10.91 -21.03
CA THR A 485 -16.03 12.27 -20.57
C THR A 485 -15.91 12.41 -19.06
N SER A 486 -15.70 13.64 -18.60
CA SER A 486 -15.66 13.99 -17.17
C SER A 486 -16.95 14.70 -16.73
N ALA A 487 -17.09 14.92 -15.42
CA ALA A 487 -18.21 15.66 -14.84
C ALA A 487 -18.24 17.15 -15.25
N HIS A 488 -17.12 17.71 -15.72
CA HIS A 488 -17.05 19.09 -16.23
C HIS A 488 -17.75 19.27 -17.58
N LEU A 489 -17.96 18.18 -18.34
CA LEU A 489 -18.82 18.22 -19.52
C LEU A 489 -20.29 18.24 -19.11
N ASN A 490 -20.68 17.31 -18.22
CA ASN A 490 -21.98 17.26 -17.59
C ASN A 490 -21.88 16.47 -16.27
N PRO A 491 -22.37 16.99 -15.13
CA PRO A 491 -22.19 16.32 -13.84
C PRO A 491 -23.09 15.11 -13.62
N HIS A 492 -24.04 14.83 -14.53
CA HIS A 492 -24.96 13.70 -14.50
C HIS A 492 -24.76 12.75 -15.68
N LEU A 493 -24.32 13.22 -16.85
CA LEU A 493 -24.20 12.42 -18.06
C LEU A 493 -22.74 12.14 -18.43
N PHE A 494 -22.39 10.86 -18.55
CA PHE A 494 -21.04 10.39 -18.82
C PHE A 494 -21.03 9.44 -20.02
N TRP A 495 -20.00 9.55 -20.84
CA TRP A 495 -19.70 8.62 -21.92
C TRP A 495 -18.34 7.96 -21.68
N THR A 496 -18.23 6.68 -21.99
CA THR A 496 -16.96 5.93 -22.03
C THR A 496 -17.00 4.98 -23.21
N GLY A 497 -15.91 4.91 -23.98
CA GLY A 497 -15.90 4.02 -25.13
C GLY A 497 -14.51 3.70 -25.66
N PHE A 498 -14.47 2.74 -26.57
CA PHE A 498 -13.28 2.40 -27.32
C PHE A 498 -13.60 1.93 -28.72
N TYR A 499 -12.60 2.02 -29.59
CA TYR A 499 -12.53 1.38 -30.89
C TYR A 499 -11.24 0.56 -30.96
N ALA A 500 -11.30 -0.66 -31.50
CA ALA A 500 -10.12 -1.49 -31.67
C ALA A 500 -10.10 -2.20 -33.03
N TYR A 501 -8.90 -2.54 -33.49
CA TYR A 501 -8.64 -3.27 -34.73
C TYR A 501 -7.67 -4.42 -34.48
N GLY A 502 -8.02 -5.62 -34.97
CA GLY A 502 -7.16 -6.80 -34.94
C GLY A 502 -6.42 -6.99 -36.26
N THR A 503 -5.08 -7.09 -36.21
CA THR A 503 -4.26 -7.14 -37.43
C THR A 503 -4.35 -8.46 -38.19
N LYS A 504 -4.56 -9.58 -37.48
CA LYS A 504 -4.70 -10.93 -38.08
C LYS A 504 -6.14 -11.25 -38.49
N SER A 505 -7.12 -10.81 -37.70
CA SER A 505 -8.54 -11.06 -37.96
C SER A 505 -9.15 -10.08 -38.95
N HIS A 506 -8.49 -8.93 -39.17
CA HIS A 506 -9.00 -7.78 -39.92
C HIS A 506 -10.38 -7.29 -39.44
N LYS A 507 -10.77 -7.61 -38.20
CA LYS A 507 -12.05 -7.22 -37.62
C LYS A 507 -11.92 -5.92 -36.82
N HIS A 508 -13.03 -5.19 -36.77
CA HIS A 508 -13.20 -3.97 -36.00
C HIS A 508 -14.07 -4.26 -34.78
N TYR A 509 -13.72 -3.63 -33.66
CA TYR A 509 -14.40 -3.78 -32.38
C TYR A 509 -14.73 -2.41 -31.81
N TYR A 510 -15.81 -2.34 -31.04
CA TYR A 510 -16.19 -1.11 -30.36
C TYR A 510 -16.87 -1.38 -29.04
N SER A 511 -16.84 -0.38 -28.16
CA SER A 511 -17.72 -0.30 -26.99
C SER A 511 -18.12 1.13 -26.78
N SER A 512 -19.39 1.35 -26.46
CA SER A 512 -19.94 2.66 -26.08
C SER A 512 -20.82 2.48 -24.86
N GLU A 513 -20.46 3.16 -23.79
CA GLU A 513 -21.17 3.18 -22.52
C GLU A 513 -21.65 4.60 -22.24
N ILE A 514 -22.93 4.76 -21.96
CA ILE A 514 -23.55 6.02 -21.55
C ILE A 514 -24.11 5.82 -20.15
N THR A 515 -23.65 6.60 -19.20
CA THR A 515 -24.08 6.56 -17.80
C THR A 515 -24.79 7.86 -17.43
N TYR A 516 -26.02 7.74 -16.94
CA TYR A 516 -26.73 8.82 -16.28
C TYR A 516 -26.73 8.59 -14.76
N SER A 517 -26.04 9.46 -14.03
CA SER A 517 -26.05 9.49 -12.57
C SER A 517 -27.18 10.39 -12.09
N PHE A 518 -28.00 9.91 -11.15
CA PHE A 518 -29.02 10.72 -10.48
C PHE A 518 -28.41 11.69 -9.45
N ASN A 519 -27.19 11.39 -8.99
CA ASN A 519 -26.45 12.24 -8.07
C ASN A 519 -25.45 13.09 -8.86
N LYS A 520 -25.32 14.39 -8.53
CA LYS A 520 -24.28 15.27 -9.08
C LYS A 520 -22.90 14.70 -8.74
N LYS A 521 -22.06 14.47 -9.75
CA LYS A 521 -20.66 14.03 -9.58
C LYS A 521 -19.70 15.21 -9.67
N GLN A 522 -18.50 15.03 -9.11
CA GLN A 522 -17.43 16.03 -9.12
C GLN A 522 -16.42 15.79 -10.25
N LEU A 523 -15.99 14.54 -10.47
CA LEU A 523 -15.01 14.18 -11.49
C LEU A 523 -15.50 13.04 -12.41
N ALA A 524 -15.99 11.94 -11.84
CA ALA A 524 -16.29 10.70 -12.59
C ALA A 524 -17.59 9.99 -12.18
N ALA A 525 -18.15 9.23 -13.13
CA ALA A 525 -19.41 8.50 -12.97
C ALA A 525 -19.44 7.53 -11.78
N PHE A 526 -18.31 6.91 -11.47
CA PHE A 526 -18.23 5.86 -10.45
C PHE A 526 -18.10 6.38 -9.01
N GLU A 527 -18.03 7.69 -8.79
CA GLU A 527 -17.93 8.29 -7.45
C GLU A 527 -19.05 7.86 -6.50
N PHE A 528 -18.72 7.74 -5.23
CA PHE A 528 -19.70 7.53 -4.19
C PHE A 528 -20.54 8.81 -3.95
N PRO A 529 -21.85 8.73 -3.65
CA PRO A 529 -22.72 7.54 -3.71
C PRO A 529 -23.11 7.19 -5.14
N GLN A 530 -23.07 5.90 -5.49
CA GLN A 530 -23.57 5.43 -6.79
C GLN A 530 -25.10 5.36 -6.76
N ASN A 531 -25.71 6.06 -7.70
CA ASN A 531 -27.11 5.94 -8.04
C ASN A 531 -27.21 6.32 -9.51
N SER A 532 -27.15 5.33 -10.40
CA SER A 532 -27.02 5.58 -11.84
C SER A 532 -27.67 4.50 -12.68
N ILE A 533 -28.05 4.89 -13.89
CA ILE A 533 -28.41 4.00 -14.98
C ILE A 533 -27.33 4.07 -16.05
N THR A 534 -26.89 2.91 -16.53
CA THR A 534 -25.84 2.78 -17.52
C THR A 534 -26.33 1.92 -18.68
N PHE A 535 -26.23 2.44 -19.90
CA PHE A 535 -26.47 1.68 -21.12
C PHE A 535 -25.13 1.42 -21.82
N GLU A 536 -24.84 0.16 -22.12
CA GLU A 536 -23.64 -0.28 -22.83
C GLU A 536 -24.02 -1.01 -24.12
N THR A 537 -23.32 -0.68 -25.21
CA THR A 537 -23.35 -1.45 -26.46
C THR A 537 -21.91 -1.78 -26.87
N THR A 538 -21.64 -3.06 -27.11
CA THR A 538 -20.27 -3.55 -27.34
C THR A 538 -20.27 -4.67 -28.37
N TYR A 539 -19.34 -4.60 -29.31
CA TYR A 539 -18.96 -5.71 -30.17
C TYR A 539 -17.47 -5.96 -30.03
N ASP A 540 -17.08 -7.11 -29.47
CA ASP A 540 -15.69 -7.43 -29.17
C ASP A 540 -15.46 -8.96 -29.13
N VAL A 541 -14.20 -9.38 -28.97
CA VAL A 541 -13.77 -10.78 -28.81
C VAL A 541 -13.25 -11.01 -27.39
N MET A 542 -13.64 -12.14 -26.79
CA MET A 542 -13.12 -12.56 -25.49
C MET A 542 -13.04 -14.09 -25.37
N SER A 543 -12.29 -14.57 -24.39
CA SER A 543 -12.32 -15.96 -23.93
C SER A 543 -13.29 -16.12 -22.76
N PRO A 544 -13.93 -17.30 -22.57
CA PRO A 544 -14.78 -17.56 -21.40
C PRO A 544 -14.10 -17.34 -20.04
N THR A 545 -12.77 -17.43 -19.95
CA THR A 545 -12.01 -17.13 -18.72
C THR A 545 -11.76 -15.65 -18.48
N ASP A 546 -11.88 -14.79 -19.50
CA ASP A 546 -11.54 -13.38 -19.37
C ASP A 546 -12.42 -12.66 -18.32
N LYS A 547 -13.61 -13.20 -18.03
CA LYS A 547 -14.50 -12.74 -16.95
C LYS A 547 -13.91 -12.89 -15.54
N PHE A 548 -12.85 -13.68 -15.35
CA PHE A 548 -12.17 -13.89 -14.07
C PHE A 548 -10.89 -13.08 -13.91
N LEU A 549 -10.51 -12.28 -14.92
CA LEU A 549 -9.33 -11.44 -14.86
C LEU A 549 -9.56 -10.22 -13.95
N LEU A 550 -8.57 -9.90 -13.11
CA LEU A 550 -8.62 -8.75 -12.20
C LEU A 550 -8.38 -7.40 -12.90
N HIS A 551 -7.70 -7.45 -14.05
CA HIS A 551 -7.43 -6.31 -14.92
C HIS A 551 -8.10 -6.50 -16.28
N ASN A 552 -8.30 -5.40 -17.01
CA ASN A 552 -8.83 -5.42 -18.37
C ASN A 552 -8.05 -6.42 -19.25
N LYS A 553 -8.77 -7.27 -20.01
CA LYS A 553 -8.17 -8.27 -20.91
C LYS A 553 -7.20 -7.67 -21.94
N ASP A 554 -7.43 -6.42 -22.34
CA ASP A 554 -6.61 -5.70 -23.32
C ASP A 554 -5.43 -4.95 -22.67
N ASN A 555 -5.21 -5.06 -21.34
CA ASN A 555 -4.00 -4.55 -20.72
C ASN A 555 -2.79 -5.32 -21.28
N VAL A 556 -1.76 -4.62 -21.75
CA VAL A 556 -0.57 -5.23 -22.38
C VAL A 556 0.03 -6.38 -21.56
N PHE A 557 0.05 -6.26 -20.23
CA PHE A 557 0.58 -7.30 -19.33
C PHE A 557 -0.27 -8.59 -19.31
N MET A 558 -1.54 -8.51 -19.67
CA MET A 558 -2.46 -9.66 -19.75
C MET A 558 -2.26 -10.48 -21.03
N SER A 559 -1.47 -9.97 -21.97
CA SER A 559 -1.04 -10.71 -23.16
C SER A 559 -0.06 -11.84 -22.80
N PHE A 560 0.65 -11.72 -21.67
CA PHE A 560 1.55 -12.76 -21.16
C PHE A 560 0.77 -13.79 -20.32
N ARG A 561 0.38 -14.90 -20.95
CA ARG A 561 -0.39 -15.98 -20.32
C ARG A 561 0.50 -17.20 -20.08
N ALA A 562 0.31 -17.84 -18.92
CA ALA A 562 0.96 -19.10 -18.56
C ALA A 562 0.28 -20.31 -19.22
N ILE A 563 -1.02 -20.20 -19.52
CA ILE A 563 -1.82 -21.22 -20.19
C ILE A 563 -2.23 -20.69 -21.57
N LYS A 564 -2.05 -21.52 -22.60
CA LYS A 564 -2.49 -21.20 -23.97
C LYS A 564 -4.02 -21.15 -24.01
N ILE A 565 -4.58 -20.04 -24.49
CA ILE A 565 -6.03 -19.87 -24.65
C ILE A 565 -6.34 -19.65 -26.12
N ASN A 566 -6.99 -20.64 -26.71
CA ASN A 566 -7.42 -20.59 -28.11
C ASN A 566 -8.95 -20.61 -28.24
N GLN A 567 -9.70 -20.96 -27.17
CA GLN A 567 -11.16 -20.90 -27.19
C GLN A 567 -11.63 -19.47 -26.92
N LEU A 568 -12.12 -18.79 -27.97
CA LEU A 568 -12.65 -17.44 -27.91
C LEU A 568 -14.04 -17.39 -28.55
N TYR A 569 -14.74 -16.27 -28.39
CA TYR A 569 -15.97 -15.97 -29.12
C TYR A 569 -16.09 -14.46 -29.36
N PHE A 570 -16.70 -14.10 -30.48
CA PHE A 570 -17.18 -12.74 -30.71
C PHE A 570 -18.50 -12.56 -29.98
N TYR A 571 -18.65 -11.44 -29.27
CA TYR A 571 -19.90 -11.10 -28.60
C TYR A 571 -20.41 -9.76 -29.07
N ASN A 572 -21.72 -9.68 -29.28
CA ASN A 572 -22.45 -8.43 -29.47
C ASN A 572 -23.42 -8.27 -28.31
N ARG A 573 -23.21 -7.27 -27.47
CA ARG A 573 -23.89 -7.08 -26.19
C ARG A 573 -24.55 -5.72 -26.13
N GLN A 574 -25.81 -5.70 -25.69
CA GLN A 574 -26.52 -4.52 -25.22
C GLN A 574 -26.91 -4.75 -23.76
N ASN A 575 -26.49 -3.87 -22.86
CA ASN A 575 -26.69 -4.03 -21.43
C ASN A 575 -27.19 -2.73 -20.80
N LEU A 576 -28.37 -2.79 -20.18
CA LEU A 576 -28.92 -1.71 -19.37
C LEU A 576 -28.78 -2.08 -17.90
N ARG A 577 -28.01 -1.31 -17.13
CA ARG A 577 -27.74 -1.55 -15.71
C ARG A 577 -28.26 -0.40 -14.85
N PHE A 578 -28.80 -0.74 -13.70
CA PHE A 578 -29.08 0.15 -12.59
C PHE A 578 -28.12 -0.19 -11.44
N SER A 579 -27.49 0.82 -10.85
CA SER A 579 -26.56 0.65 -9.72
C SER A 579 -26.91 1.63 -8.61
N PHE A 580 -27.14 1.10 -7.42
CA PHE A 580 -27.41 1.86 -6.20
C PHE A 580 -26.45 1.44 -5.09
N GLU A 581 -25.91 2.40 -4.35
CA GLU A 581 -25.02 2.19 -3.23
C GLU A 581 -25.39 3.08 -2.04
N SER A 582 -25.54 2.46 -0.87
CA SER A 582 -25.84 3.14 0.38
C SER A 582 -24.57 3.50 1.18
N PRO A 583 -24.61 4.53 2.03
CA PRO A 583 -23.50 4.88 2.94
C PRO A 583 -23.15 3.82 3.98
N TRP A 584 -24.01 2.84 4.21
CA TRP A 584 -23.75 1.72 5.14
C TRP A 584 -23.25 0.46 4.44
N GLY A 585 -22.89 0.55 3.16
CA GLY A 585 -22.22 -0.53 2.43
C GLY A 585 -23.14 -1.53 1.73
N LEU A 586 -24.43 -1.22 1.58
CA LEU A 586 -25.33 -2.02 0.74
C LEU A 586 -25.26 -1.52 -0.71
N ARG A 587 -25.04 -2.42 -1.64
CA ARG A 587 -25.10 -2.19 -3.09
C ARG A 587 -26.19 -3.06 -3.70
N VAL A 588 -26.98 -2.45 -4.56
CA VAL A 588 -28.03 -3.11 -5.34
C VAL A 588 -27.74 -2.86 -6.81
N ASN A 589 -27.57 -3.94 -7.57
CA ASN A 589 -27.36 -3.88 -9.01
C ASN A 589 -28.52 -4.60 -9.67
N GLY A 590 -29.18 -3.95 -10.62
CA GLY A 590 -30.20 -4.56 -11.47
C GLY A 590 -29.81 -4.39 -12.93
N GLY A 591 -30.26 -5.25 -13.83
CA GLY A 591 -30.04 -4.99 -15.24
C GLY A 591 -30.64 -5.99 -16.21
N ILE A 592 -30.75 -5.56 -17.46
CA ILE A 592 -31.19 -6.35 -18.60
C ILE A 592 -30.05 -6.39 -19.62
N LYS A 593 -29.61 -7.60 -19.98
CA LYS A 593 -28.53 -7.82 -20.94
C LYS A 593 -29.02 -8.70 -22.09
N ALA A 594 -28.98 -8.19 -23.31
CA ALA A 594 -29.10 -9.00 -24.52
C ALA A 594 -27.71 -9.22 -25.11
N GLU A 595 -27.32 -10.47 -25.35
CA GLU A 595 -25.99 -10.82 -25.83
C GLU A 595 -26.07 -11.92 -26.89
N SER A 596 -25.22 -11.81 -27.89
CA SER A 596 -25.11 -12.81 -28.94
C SER A 596 -23.66 -13.23 -29.14
N ASN A 597 -23.39 -14.53 -29.05
CA ASN A 597 -22.04 -15.10 -29.00
C ASN A 597 -21.80 -16.04 -30.19
N GLU A 598 -20.76 -15.76 -30.95
CA GLU A 598 -20.28 -16.53 -32.11
C GLU A 598 -18.93 -17.15 -31.75
N PRO A 599 -18.81 -18.49 -31.70
CA PRO A 599 -17.57 -19.15 -31.28
C PRO A 599 -16.46 -18.97 -32.33
N THR A 600 -15.20 -18.90 -31.89
CA THR A 600 -14.04 -18.75 -32.77
C THR A 600 -12.76 -19.34 -32.14
N GLY A 601 -11.69 -19.41 -32.91
CA GLY A 601 -10.48 -20.15 -32.54
C GLY A 601 -10.79 -21.64 -32.40
N ASP A 602 -10.41 -22.22 -31.26
CA ASP A 602 -10.65 -23.65 -30.96
C ASP A 602 -12.02 -23.88 -30.29
N LEU A 603 -12.85 -22.86 -30.15
CA LEU A 603 -14.22 -23.00 -29.65
C LEU A 603 -15.18 -23.28 -30.81
N SER A 604 -16.03 -24.29 -30.66
CA SER A 604 -17.16 -24.54 -31.55
C SER A 604 -18.39 -24.96 -30.73
N PHE A 605 -19.57 -24.74 -31.30
CA PHE A 605 -20.83 -25.21 -30.71
C PHE A 605 -21.44 -26.26 -31.62
N HIS A 606 -21.54 -27.49 -31.15
CA HIS A 606 -22.19 -28.58 -31.86
C HIS A 606 -23.40 -29.05 -31.07
N GLU A 607 -24.56 -29.15 -31.71
CA GLU A 607 -25.73 -29.76 -31.09
C GLU A 607 -25.43 -31.21 -30.69
N LEU A 608 -25.87 -31.62 -29.51
CA LEU A 608 -25.67 -32.98 -29.03
C LEU A 608 -26.43 -34.00 -29.87
N SER A 609 -27.66 -33.67 -30.29
CA SER A 609 -28.56 -34.58 -31.01
C SER A 609 -28.23 -34.80 -32.47
N THR A 610 -27.80 -33.75 -33.17
CA THR A 610 -27.59 -33.78 -34.63
C THR A 610 -26.12 -33.70 -35.02
N GLY A 611 -25.25 -33.22 -34.11
CA GLY A 611 -23.85 -32.87 -34.43
C GLY A 611 -23.70 -31.58 -35.25
N ASN A 612 -24.82 -30.94 -35.62
CA ASN A 612 -24.81 -29.74 -36.46
C ASN A 612 -24.09 -28.59 -35.76
N LEU A 613 -23.33 -27.84 -36.55
CA LEU A 613 -22.66 -26.63 -36.09
C LEU A 613 -23.69 -25.53 -35.81
N VAL A 614 -23.66 -24.99 -34.60
CA VAL A 614 -24.44 -23.81 -34.20
C VAL A 614 -23.54 -22.58 -34.33
N PRO A 615 -23.74 -21.72 -35.34
CA PRO A 615 -22.84 -20.60 -35.59
C PRO A 615 -22.93 -19.52 -34.51
N LYS A 616 -24.05 -19.44 -33.79
CA LYS A 616 -24.32 -18.35 -32.86
C LYS A 616 -25.39 -18.70 -31.84
N ILE A 617 -25.17 -18.30 -30.59
CA ILE A 617 -26.20 -18.32 -29.54
C ILE A 617 -26.61 -16.91 -29.15
N ARG A 618 -27.87 -16.71 -28.75
CA ARG A 618 -28.37 -15.42 -28.26
C ARG A 618 -29.10 -15.59 -26.92
N THR A 619 -28.71 -14.80 -25.93
CA THR A 619 -29.33 -14.76 -24.60
C THR A 619 -29.90 -13.39 -24.29
N THR A 620 -30.98 -13.39 -23.52
CA THR A 620 -31.52 -12.19 -22.88
C THR A 620 -31.65 -12.50 -21.41
N GLU A 621 -30.99 -11.70 -20.57
CA GLU A 621 -30.81 -11.96 -19.14
C GLU A 621 -31.33 -10.79 -18.31
N LEU A 622 -32.14 -11.09 -17.30
CA LEU A 622 -32.49 -10.19 -16.23
C LEU A 622 -31.63 -10.53 -15.02
N SER A 623 -30.98 -9.56 -14.40
CA SER A 623 -30.08 -9.78 -13.26
C SER A 623 -30.43 -8.89 -12.08
N LEU A 624 -30.32 -9.46 -10.88
CA LEU A 624 -30.41 -8.75 -9.61
C LEU A 624 -29.25 -9.20 -8.72
N GLY A 625 -28.46 -8.25 -8.25
CA GLY A 625 -27.32 -8.45 -7.37
C GLY A 625 -27.45 -7.62 -6.10
N LEU A 626 -27.21 -8.24 -4.96
CA LEU A 626 -27.11 -7.63 -3.66
C LEU A 626 -25.68 -7.82 -3.15
N LYS A 627 -25.02 -6.74 -2.74
CA LYS A 627 -23.68 -6.81 -2.15
C LYS A 627 -23.65 -5.99 -0.87
N TYR A 628 -23.16 -6.58 0.23
CA TYR A 628 -23.11 -5.95 1.54
C TYR A 628 -21.67 -5.95 2.08
N GLN A 629 -21.14 -4.75 2.32
CA GLN A 629 -19.77 -4.51 2.80
C GLN A 629 -19.77 -3.44 3.90
N PRO A 630 -20.10 -3.79 5.15
CA PRO A 630 -20.18 -2.81 6.23
C PRO A 630 -18.79 -2.27 6.59
N GLY A 631 -18.65 -0.94 6.55
CA GLY A 631 -17.43 -0.26 7.02
C GLY A 631 -16.26 -0.31 6.03
N VAL A 632 -16.47 -0.73 4.78
CA VAL A 632 -15.47 -0.60 3.73
C VAL A 632 -15.28 0.88 3.36
N THR A 633 -14.04 1.29 3.17
CA THR A 633 -13.63 2.60 2.68
C THR A 633 -13.06 2.44 1.27
N TYR A 634 -13.38 3.40 0.40
CA TYR A 634 -12.99 3.37 -1.00
C TYR A 634 -12.18 4.61 -1.36
N ILE A 635 -11.16 4.41 -2.18
CA ILE A 635 -10.54 5.49 -2.96
C ILE A 635 -11.07 5.46 -4.40
N ASN A 636 -11.29 6.65 -4.95
CA ASN A 636 -11.68 6.84 -6.35
C ASN A 636 -10.41 7.09 -7.17
N THR A 637 -9.81 6.05 -7.76
CA THR A 637 -8.77 6.27 -8.78
C THR A 637 -9.41 6.80 -10.06
N LYS A 638 -8.64 7.34 -11.01
CA LYS A 638 -9.18 7.64 -12.34
C LYS A 638 -9.80 6.42 -13.01
N GLN A 639 -9.32 5.20 -12.79
CA GLN A 639 -9.85 4.02 -13.49
C GLN A 639 -11.08 3.41 -12.81
N ARG A 640 -11.03 3.28 -11.48
CA ARG A 640 -12.02 2.54 -10.70
C ARG A 640 -11.96 2.91 -9.22
N ARG A 641 -12.96 2.47 -8.48
CA ARG A 641 -12.93 2.47 -7.03
C ARG A 641 -12.19 1.26 -6.49
N VAL A 642 -11.24 1.48 -5.59
CA VAL A 642 -10.47 0.42 -4.94
C VAL A 642 -10.74 0.49 -3.43
N PRO A 643 -11.10 -0.63 -2.77
CA PRO A 643 -11.22 -0.66 -1.32
C PRO A 643 -9.82 -0.48 -0.69
N ILE A 644 -9.71 0.39 0.32
CA ILE A 644 -8.42 0.62 1.02
C ILE A 644 -8.30 -0.33 2.22
N ASN A 645 -9.38 -0.52 2.97
CA ASN A 645 -9.41 -1.45 4.09
C ASN A 645 -9.96 -2.82 3.67
N LEU A 646 -9.14 -3.86 3.85
CA LEU A 646 -9.51 -5.24 3.53
C LEU A 646 -10.16 -5.97 4.73
N ASP A 647 -10.38 -5.27 5.85
CA ASP A 647 -10.91 -5.85 7.11
C ASP A 647 -12.44 -6.06 7.09
N ALA A 648 -13.14 -5.29 6.26
CA ALA A 648 -14.58 -5.33 6.15
C ALA A 648 -15.03 -6.65 5.49
N PRO A 649 -15.98 -7.40 6.10
CA PRO A 649 -16.53 -8.58 5.43
C PRO A 649 -17.27 -8.17 4.15
N GLU A 650 -17.26 -9.05 3.17
CA GLU A 650 -18.03 -8.88 1.94
C GLU A 650 -18.97 -10.06 1.77
N PHE A 651 -20.24 -9.78 1.54
CA PHE A 651 -21.24 -10.76 1.14
C PHE A 651 -21.88 -10.31 -0.16
N ALA A 652 -22.00 -11.19 -1.14
CA ALA A 652 -22.72 -10.90 -2.37
C ALA A 652 -23.62 -12.08 -2.76
N LEU A 653 -24.82 -11.75 -3.23
CA LEU A 653 -25.79 -12.69 -3.78
C LEU A 653 -26.25 -12.12 -5.12
N THR A 654 -26.16 -12.92 -6.18
CA THR A 654 -26.62 -12.53 -7.52
C THR A 654 -27.54 -13.61 -8.06
N HIS A 655 -28.63 -13.18 -8.71
CA HIS A 655 -29.53 -14.05 -9.44
C HIS A 655 -29.70 -13.52 -10.86
N THR A 656 -29.52 -14.41 -11.84
CA THR A 656 -29.66 -14.10 -13.27
C THR A 656 -30.71 -15.03 -13.87
N MET A 657 -31.72 -14.45 -14.51
CA MET A 657 -32.79 -15.16 -15.19
C MET A 657 -32.66 -14.97 -16.71
N GLY A 658 -32.45 -16.04 -17.46
CA GLY A 658 -32.53 -16.06 -18.91
C GLY A 658 -33.99 -16.13 -19.38
N VAL A 659 -34.38 -15.25 -20.30
CA VAL A 659 -35.74 -15.14 -20.85
C VAL A 659 -35.74 -15.51 -22.32
N LYS A 660 -36.50 -16.55 -22.68
CA LYS A 660 -36.71 -16.97 -24.07
C LYS A 660 -37.75 -16.07 -24.75
N GLY A 661 -37.50 -15.67 -26.00
CA GLY A 661 -38.40 -14.87 -26.84
C GLY A 661 -38.23 -13.35 -26.69
N LEU A 662 -37.71 -12.86 -25.57
CA LEU A 662 -37.45 -11.43 -25.36
C LEU A 662 -36.15 -11.02 -26.07
N LEU A 663 -36.17 -9.97 -26.90
CA LEU A 663 -34.99 -9.44 -27.63
C LEU A 663 -34.19 -10.51 -28.38
N GLY A 664 -34.85 -11.55 -28.89
CA GLY A 664 -34.22 -12.67 -29.60
C GLY A 664 -33.49 -13.69 -28.71
N GLY A 665 -33.71 -13.67 -27.39
CA GLY A 665 -33.17 -14.66 -26.46
C GLY A 665 -33.70 -16.07 -26.75
N GLN A 666 -32.81 -17.06 -26.83
CA GLN A 666 -33.15 -18.44 -27.21
C GLN A 666 -33.39 -19.37 -26.02
N TYR A 667 -32.86 -19.03 -24.84
CA TYR A 667 -32.78 -19.92 -23.68
C TYR A 667 -33.51 -19.36 -22.46
N LYS A 668 -34.15 -20.26 -21.70
CA LYS A 668 -34.73 -19.97 -20.38
C LYS A 668 -33.89 -20.65 -19.30
N TYR A 669 -33.34 -19.88 -18.36
CA TYR A 669 -32.52 -20.45 -17.29
C TYR A 669 -32.46 -19.56 -16.05
N ASN A 670 -31.98 -20.10 -14.93
CA ASN A 670 -31.82 -19.36 -13.68
C ASN A 670 -30.49 -19.73 -13.06
N LEU A 671 -29.65 -18.72 -12.81
CA LEU A 671 -28.35 -18.88 -12.18
C LEU A 671 -28.33 -18.08 -10.88
N THR A 672 -28.12 -18.76 -9.75
CA THR A 672 -27.89 -18.12 -8.45
C THR A 672 -26.43 -18.28 -8.06
N GLN A 673 -25.80 -17.20 -7.61
CA GLN A 673 -24.42 -17.21 -7.13
C GLN A 673 -24.30 -16.44 -5.82
N PHE A 674 -23.57 -17.02 -4.88
CA PHE A 674 -23.23 -16.43 -3.59
C PHE A 674 -21.71 -16.33 -3.47
N SER A 675 -21.23 -15.25 -2.84
CA SER A 675 -19.83 -15.14 -2.43
C SER A 675 -19.69 -14.47 -1.08
N ALA A 676 -18.73 -14.93 -0.29
CA ALA A 676 -18.35 -14.33 0.98
C ALA A 676 -16.83 -14.15 1.05
N TYR A 677 -16.40 -13.06 1.68
CA TYR A 677 -15.00 -12.79 1.98
C TYR A 677 -14.84 -12.26 3.41
N LYS A 678 -13.79 -12.71 4.09
CA LYS A 678 -13.36 -12.19 5.38
C LYS A 678 -11.85 -12.32 5.57
N ARG A 679 -11.22 -11.22 6.01
CA ARG A 679 -9.89 -11.21 6.62
C ARG A 679 -9.96 -11.41 8.13
N GLN A 680 -9.09 -12.28 8.65
CA GLN A 680 -8.91 -12.50 10.07
C GLN A 680 -7.44 -12.31 10.47
N TRP A 681 -7.19 -11.36 11.35
CA TRP A 681 -5.85 -11.12 11.90
C TRP A 681 -5.53 -12.13 13.01
N LEU A 682 -4.34 -12.74 12.95
CA LEU A 682 -3.83 -13.70 13.94
C LEU A 682 -2.75 -13.05 14.81
N GLY A 683 -2.93 -11.76 15.14
CA GLY A 683 -1.95 -10.96 15.87
C GLY A 683 -0.59 -10.98 15.16
N SER A 684 0.46 -11.39 15.87
CA SER A 684 1.82 -11.45 15.30
C SER A 684 2.05 -12.55 14.25
N TRP A 685 1.07 -13.42 13.98
CA TRP A 685 1.13 -14.46 12.94
C TRP A 685 0.59 -14.00 11.58
N GLY A 686 0.38 -12.68 11.41
CA GLY A 686 -0.13 -12.10 10.17
C GLY A 686 -1.64 -12.26 10.04
N TYR A 687 -2.14 -12.57 8.85
CA TYR A 687 -3.57 -12.62 8.56
C TYR A 687 -3.95 -13.79 7.67
N VAL A 688 -5.20 -14.23 7.82
CA VAL A 688 -5.83 -15.24 6.98
C VAL A 688 -6.97 -14.60 6.22
N ASP A 689 -6.92 -14.69 4.89
CA ASP A 689 -8.00 -14.29 4.00
C ASP A 689 -8.77 -15.52 3.53
N THR A 690 -10.08 -15.49 3.74
CA THR A 690 -10.98 -16.57 3.33
C THR A 690 -11.96 -16.04 2.29
N HIS A 691 -11.98 -16.69 1.12
CA HIS A 691 -12.97 -16.46 0.07
C HIS A 691 -13.79 -17.74 -0.13
N VAL A 692 -15.11 -17.60 -0.12
CA VAL A 692 -16.04 -18.70 -0.43
C VAL A 692 -16.94 -18.25 -1.57
N LYS A 693 -17.16 -19.11 -2.56
CA LYS A 693 -18.11 -18.88 -3.65
C LYS A 693 -18.95 -20.13 -3.87
N ALA A 694 -20.24 -19.98 -4.06
CA ALA A 694 -21.13 -21.07 -4.39
C ALA A 694 -22.10 -20.65 -5.48
N GLY A 695 -22.59 -21.60 -6.26
CA GLY A 695 -23.60 -21.28 -7.25
C GLY A 695 -24.32 -22.49 -7.82
N ALA A 696 -25.50 -22.22 -8.37
CA ALA A 696 -26.41 -23.20 -8.90
C ALA A 696 -27.07 -22.70 -10.20
N GLN A 697 -26.92 -23.47 -11.27
CA GLN A 697 -27.65 -23.34 -12.52
C GLN A 697 -28.87 -24.28 -12.48
N TRP A 698 -30.04 -23.71 -12.25
CA TRP A 698 -31.25 -24.48 -11.93
C TRP A 698 -31.81 -25.23 -13.13
N ASN A 699 -31.60 -24.71 -14.34
CA ASN A 699 -32.19 -25.24 -15.56
C ASN A 699 -31.22 -26.12 -16.35
N ARG A 700 -31.79 -26.84 -17.33
CA ARG A 700 -31.02 -27.49 -18.39
C ARG A 700 -30.55 -26.42 -19.38
N VAL A 701 -29.26 -26.36 -19.65
CA VAL A 701 -28.67 -25.34 -20.54
C VAL A 701 -27.50 -25.91 -21.35
N PRO A 702 -27.18 -25.34 -22.52
CA PRO A 702 -25.94 -25.69 -23.23
C PRO A 702 -24.71 -25.28 -22.41
N PHE A 703 -23.57 -25.92 -22.67
CA PHE A 703 -22.36 -25.74 -21.87
C PHE A 703 -21.84 -24.30 -21.72
N PRO A 704 -21.99 -23.37 -22.70
CA PRO A 704 -21.54 -21.99 -22.51
C PRO A 704 -22.27 -21.25 -21.38
N LEU A 705 -23.45 -21.73 -20.99
CA LEU A 705 -24.29 -21.19 -19.92
C LEU A 705 -24.17 -21.98 -18.61
N LEU A 706 -23.33 -23.02 -18.58
CA LEU A 706 -22.97 -23.73 -17.35
C LEU A 706 -21.99 -22.90 -16.51
N ILE A 707 -21.84 -23.30 -15.26
CA ILE A 707 -20.91 -22.69 -14.34
C ILE A 707 -19.50 -23.19 -14.67
N MET A 708 -18.67 -22.24 -15.07
CA MET A 708 -17.24 -22.46 -15.27
C MET A 708 -16.49 -22.15 -13.97
N PRO A 709 -15.58 -23.02 -13.53
CA PRO A 709 -14.68 -22.73 -12.42
C PRO A 709 -13.88 -21.45 -12.67
N PRO A 710 -13.56 -20.68 -11.62
CA PRO A 710 -12.77 -19.47 -11.76
C PRO A 710 -11.31 -19.85 -12.05
N VAL A 711 -10.89 -19.75 -13.31
CA VAL A 711 -9.53 -20.05 -13.76
C VAL A 711 -8.81 -18.78 -14.16
N ASN A 712 -7.57 -18.63 -13.71
CA ASN A 712 -6.69 -17.53 -14.12
C ASN A 712 -5.52 -18.04 -14.96
N PRO A 713 -5.50 -17.74 -16.26
CA PRO A 713 -4.48 -18.21 -17.18
C PRO A 713 -3.17 -17.41 -17.14
N THR A 714 -3.09 -16.33 -16.36
CA THR A 714 -1.93 -15.44 -16.34
C THR A 714 -0.83 -15.94 -15.40
N TYR A 715 0.36 -15.35 -15.53
CA TYR A 715 1.44 -15.57 -14.56
C TYR A 715 1.18 -14.86 -13.22
N LEU A 716 0.23 -13.92 -13.18
CA LEU A 716 -0.12 -13.18 -11.98
C LEU A 716 -1.10 -13.99 -11.13
N GLN A 717 -0.75 -14.24 -9.88
CA GLN A 717 -1.61 -14.95 -8.94
C GLN A 717 -2.78 -14.06 -8.48
N SER A 718 -3.98 -14.64 -8.46
CA SER A 718 -5.20 -14.10 -7.85
C SER A 718 -5.80 -15.10 -6.85
N GLU A 719 -6.19 -14.61 -5.67
CA GLU A 719 -6.71 -15.43 -4.57
C GLU A 719 -8.02 -16.15 -4.90
N GLN A 720 -8.79 -15.61 -5.84
CA GLN A 720 -10.15 -16.07 -6.14
C GLN A 720 -10.25 -17.00 -7.35
N THR A 721 -9.12 -17.47 -7.86
CA THR A 721 -9.03 -18.26 -9.10
C THR A 721 -8.01 -19.38 -8.96
N PHE A 722 -8.24 -20.49 -9.65
CA PHE A 722 -7.26 -21.56 -9.84
C PHE A 722 -6.17 -21.16 -10.81
N SER A 723 -4.96 -21.67 -10.57
CA SER A 723 -3.77 -21.32 -11.35
C SER A 723 -3.36 -22.42 -12.32
N LEU A 724 -3.67 -23.70 -12.03
CA LEU A 724 -3.25 -24.85 -12.84
C LEU A 724 -4.40 -25.58 -13.54
N MET A 725 -5.65 -25.31 -13.16
CA MET A 725 -6.82 -25.83 -13.87
C MET A 725 -6.87 -25.27 -15.30
N ASN A 726 -7.15 -26.13 -16.29
CA ASN A 726 -7.27 -25.71 -17.68
C ASN A 726 -8.60 -24.98 -17.94
N ASN A 727 -8.64 -24.18 -19.01
CA ASN A 727 -9.87 -23.52 -19.44
C ASN A 727 -10.96 -24.56 -19.77
N MET A 728 -12.15 -24.39 -19.19
CA MET A 728 -13.30 -25.30 -19.34
C MET A 728 -13.00 -26.77 -19.00
N GLU A 729 -11.98 -27.05 -18.18
CA GLU A 729 -11.62 -28.42 -17.80
C GLU A 729 -12.79 -29.12 -17.10
N PHE A 730 -13.49 -28.40 -16.22
CA PHE A 730 -14.70 -28.87 -15.56
C PHE A 730 -15.86 -27.94 -15.87
N LEU A 731 -16.98 -28.51 -16.29
CA LEU A 731 -18.23 -27.80 -16.51
C LEU A 731 -19.26 -28.33 -15.53
N THR A 732 -19.88 -27.44 -14.76
CA THR A 732 -20.73 -27.81 -13.64
C THR A 732 -22.02 -26.99 -13.64
N ASP A 733 -23.06 -27.52 -13.01
CA ASP A 733 -24.27 -26.73 -12.71
C ASP A 733 -24.44 -26.49 -11.21
N ARG A 734 -23.62 -27.10 -10.37
CA ARG A 734 -23.48 -26.82 -8.94
C ARG A 734 -21.99 -26.71 -8.63
N TYR A 735 -21.59 -25.68 -7.88
CA TYR A 735 -20.23 -25.59 -7.38
C TYR A 735 -20.15 -24.91 -6.02
N ALA A 736 -19.12 -25.27 -5.27
CA ALA A 736 -18.68 -24.60 -4.06
C ALA A 736 -17.15 -24.51 -4.09
N PHE A 737 -16.63 -23.29 -4.22
CA PHE A 737 -15.23 -22.92 -4.25
C PHE A 737 -14.83 -22.30 -2.91
N TRP A 738 -13.63 -22.62 -2.43
CA TRP A 738 -13.00 -21.95 -1.31
C TRP A 738 -11.54 -21.63 -1.61
N SER A 739 -11.05 -20.56 -1.01
CA SER A 739 -9.65 -20.16 -1.01
C SER A 739 -9.31 -19.62 0.37
N VAL A 740 -8.32 -20.22 1.02
CA VAL A 740 -7.80 -19.81 2.31
C VAL A 740 -6.34 -19.44 2.13
N THR A 741 -6.03 -18.17 2.29
CA THR A 741 -4.68 -17.61 2.14
C THR A 741 -4.16 -17.22 3.52
N TRP A 742 -2.94 -17.61 3.86
CA TRP A 742 -2.23 -17.19 5.06
C TRP A 742 -0.94 -16.47 4.68
N ASP A 743 -0.90 -15.18 4.99
CA ASP A 743 0.32 -14.37 4.96
C ASP A 743 0.84 -14.27 6.39
N MET A 744 2.01 -14.84 6.63
CA MET A 744 2.61 -14.93 7.96
C MET A 744 3.47 -13.71 8.30
N ASN A 745 3.64 -12.76 7.37
CA ASN A 745 4.41 -11.54 7.56
C ASN A 745 5.86 -11.79 8.04
N GLY A 746 6.53 -12.84 7.56
CA GLY A 746 7.92 -13.15 7.90
C GLY A 746 8.09 -13.89 9.23
N LYS A 747 7.02 -14.42 9.83
CA LYS A 747 7.06 -15.01 11.18
C LYS A 747 8.12 -16.11 11.33
N ILE A 748 8.33 -16.93 10.31
CA ILE A 748 9.27 -18.06 10.32
C ILE A 748 10.64 -17.63 9.76
N LEU A 749 10.68 -17.07 8.56
CA LEU A 749 11.86 -16.69 7.79
C LEU A 749 12.70 -15.63 8.50
N ASN A 750 12.09 -14.75 9.29
CA ASN A 750 12.83 -13.77 10.12
C ASN A 750 13.59 -14.42 11.28
N ARG A 751 13.32 -15.68 11.58
CA ARG A 751 14.00 -16.45 12.62
C ARG A 751 15.08 -17.38 12.04
N VAL A 752 15.08 -17.59 10.72
CA VAL A 752 16.08 -18.43 10.05
C VAL A 752 17.37 -17.62 9.81
N PRO A 753 18.54 -18.08 10.29
CA PRO A 753 19.83 -17.43 10.02
C PRO A 753 20.07 -17.23 8.51
N LEU A 754 20.78 -16.16 8.15
CA LEU A 754 21.04 -15.70 6.77
C LEU A 754 19.79 -15.23 6.01
N ILE A 755 18.71 -16.03 5.94
CA ILE A 755 17.46 -15.69 5.23
C ILE A 755 16.81 -14.45 5.82
N LYS A 756 16.85 -14.28 7.15
CA LYS A 756 16.33 -13.08 7.82
C LYS A 756 16.92 -11.75 7.32
N ARG A 757 18.09 -11.76 6.66
CA ARG A 757 18.68 -10.55 6.05
C ARG A 757 17.93 -10.13 4.78
N LEU A 758 17.24 -11.06 4.12
CA LEU A 758 16.49 -10.84 2.89
C LEU A 758 15.10 -10.24 3.14
N LYS A 759 14.59 -10.32 4.39
CA LYS A 759 13.26 -9.86 4.80
C LYS A 759 12.10 -10.46 3.97
N TRP A 760 12.28 -11.70 3.54
CA TRP A 760 11.25 -12.43 2.80
C TRP A 760 10.12 -12.84 3.73
N ARG A 761 8.89 -12.81 3.20
CA ARG A 761 7.67 -13.12 3.93
C ARG A 761 7.02 -14.37 3.33
N GLU A 762 6.54 -15.26 4.18
CA GLU A 762 5.91 -16.52 3.79
C GLU A 762 4.49 -16.28 3.31
N TYR A 763 4.12 -16.98 2.25
CA TYR A 763 2.78 -16.98 1.72
C TYR A 763 2.35 -18.41 1.42
N ILE A 764 1.23 -18.83 1.99
CA ILE A 764 0.62 -20.13 1.73
C ILE A 764 -0.85 -19.89 1.40
N ALA A 765 -1.36 -20.48 0.33
CA ALA A 765 -2.80 -20.52 0.07
C ALA A 765 -3.24 -21.93 -0.29
N PHE A 766 -4.40 -22.33 0.20
CA PHE A 766 -5.04 -23.58 -0.15
C PHE A 766 -6.38 -23.29 -0.81
N LYS A 767 -6.54 -23.78 -2.04
CA LYS A 767 -7.71 -23.53 -2.87
C LYS A 767 -8.37 -24.85 -3.21
N GLY A 768 -9.69 -24.89 -3.23
CA GLY A 768 -10.40 -26.06 -3.70
C GLY A 768 -11.81 -25.78 -4.18
N MET A 769 -12.38 -26.76 -4.88
CA MET A 769 -13.74 -26.68 -5.39
C MET A 769 -14.41 -28.05 -5.43
N PHE A 770 -15.57 -28.14 -4.79
CA PHE A 770 -16.55 -29.18 -5.11
C PHE A 770 -17.37 -28.71 -6.30
N GLY A 771 -17.55 -29.61 -7.25
CA GLY A 771 -18.44 -29.38 -8.38
C GLY A 771 -19.35 -30.58 -8.56
N HIS A 772 -20.52 -30.34 -9.13
CA HIS A 772 -21.41 -31.39 -9.57
C HIS A 772 -22.08 -30.95 -10.86
N LEU A 773 -22.17 -31.88 -11.80
CA LEU A 773 -22.95 -31.74 -13.02
C LEU A 773 -24.13 -32.71 -12.86
N THR A 774 -25.31 -32.16 -12.56
CA THR A 774 -26.50 -33.02 -12.41
C THR A 774 -26.85 -33.72 -13.72
N ASP A 775 -27.52 -34.86 -13.63
CA ASP A 775 -27.87 -35.70 -14.77
C ASP A 775 -28.63 -34.95 -15.87
N LYS A 776 -29.32 -33.86 -15.54
CA LYS A 776 -30.06 -33.04 -16.53
C LYS A 776 -29.15 -32.32 -17.53
N ASN A 777 -27.88 -32.07 -17.16
CA ASN A 777 -26.91 -31.29 -17.93
C ASN A 777 -25.70 -32.13 -18.36
N ASN A 778 -25.71 -33.45 -18.11
CA ASN A 778 -24.62 -34.34 -18.47
C ASN A 778 -24.79 -34.86 -19.91
N PRO A 779 -23.96 -34.41 -20.88
CA PRO A 779 -24.10 -34.80 -22.28
C PRO A 779 -23.74 -36.27 -22.54
N PHE A 780 -23.06 -36.94 -21.61
CA PHE A 780 -22.60 -38.33 -21.77
C PHE A 780 -23.66 -39.37 -21.39
N LEU A 781 -24.81 -38.95 -20.84
CA LEU A 781 -25.88 -39.87 -20.45
C LEU A 781 -26.80 -40.19 -21.65
N PRO A 782 -27.19 -41.48 -21.84
CA PRO A 782 -28.05 -41.88 -22.96
C PRO A 782 -29.37 -41.09 -23.06
N GLN A 783 -29.99 -40.76 -21.92
CA GLN A 783 -31.23 -39.99 -21.84
C GLN A 783 -31.15 -38.57 -22.41
N ASN A 784 -29.94 -38.04 -22.60
CA ASN A 784 -29.69 -36.68 -23.05
C ASN A 784 -29.23 -36.61 -24.52
N MET A 785 -28.91 -37.75 -25.15
CA MET A 785 -28.36 -37.81 -26.51
C MET A 785 -29.30 -37.24 -27.56
N THR A 786 -30.62 -37.36 -27.39
CA THR A 786 -31.63 -36.84 -28.33
C THR A 786 -32.04 -35.39 -28.03
N ASN A 787 -31.43 -34.74 -27.04
CA ASN A 787 -31.83 -33.41 -26.62
C ASN A 787 -31.28 -32.32 -27.56
N THR A 788 -32.18 -31.52 -28.13
CA THR A 788 -31.86 -30.44 -29.08
C THR A 788 -31.36 -29.15 -28.43
N THR A 789 -31.40 -29.04 -27.10
CA THR A 789 -30.98 -27.83 -26.36
C THR A 789 -29.54 -27.92 -25.83
N MET A 790 -28.96 -29.12 -25.77
CA MET A 790 -27.62 -29.35 -25.25
C MET A 790 -26.58 -29.40 -26.36
N PHE A 791 -25.36 -29.01 -26.02
CA PHE A 791 -24.21 -29.03 -26.91
C PHE A 791 -23.19 -30.06 -26.45
N GLN A 792 -22.43 -30.58 -27.41
CA GLN A 792 -21.26 -31.40 -27.13
C GLN A 792 -20.24 -30.59 -26.34
N PHE A 793 -19.59 -31.23 -25.37
CA PHE A 793 -18.53 -30.58 -24.61
C PHE A 793 -17.29 -30.37 -25.47
N PRO A 794 -16.57 -29.25 -25.29
CA PRO A 794 -15.28 -29.05 -25.94
C PRO A 794 -14.28 -30.16 -25.60
N THR A 795 -13.34 -30.41 -26.51
CA THR A 795 -12.22 -31.32 -26.27
C THR A 795 -11.44 -30.90 -25.02
N GLY A 796 -11.21 -31.84 -24.10
CA GLY A 796 -10.51 -31.58 -22.83
C GLY A 796 -11.42 -31.13 -21.68
N SER A 797 -12.74 -31.14 -21.87
CA SER A 797 -13.71 -30.96 -20.78
C SER A 797 -14.16 -32.30 -20.18
N TYR A 798 -14.22 -32.36 -18.86
CA TYR A 798 -14.54 -33.57 -18.09
C TYR A 798 -15.66 -33.31 -17.06
N VAL A 799 -16.35 -34.37 -16.67
CA VAL A 799 -17.31 -34.34 -15.54
C VAL A 799 -16.53 -34.50 -14.24
N ILE A 800 -16.63 -33.52 -13.35
CA ILE A 800 -15.99 -33.58 -12.04
C ILE A 800 -16.69 -34.61 -11.13
N ASN A 801 -15.92 -35.34 -10.33
CA ASN A 801 -16.48 -36.27 -9.35
C ASN A 801 -17.07 -35.47 -8.17
N PRO A 802 -18.38 -35.61 -7.84
CA PRO A 802 -19.01 -34.83 -6.77
C PRO A 802 -18.46 -35.14 -5.37
N ARG A 803 -17.81 -36.29 -5.18
CA ARG A 803 -17.21 -36.69 -3.89
C ARG A 803 -15.75 -36.28 -3.75
N THR A 804 -15.10 -35.88 -4.84
CA THR A 804 -13.66 -35.55 -4.86
C THR A 804 -13.47 -34.11 -5.33
N PRO A 805 -13.15 -33.17 -4.43
CA PRO A 805 -12.98 -31.77 -4.81
C PRO A 805 -11.70 -31.59 -5.62
N TYR A 806 -11.66 -30.65 -6.56
CA TYR A 806 -10.39 -30.19 -7.12
C TYR A 806 -9.60 -29.41 -6.06
N MET A 807 -8.28 -29.58 -5.96
CA MET A 807 -7.46 -28.89 -4.95
C MET A 807 -6.08 -28.44 -5.49
N GLU A 808 -5.67 -27.23 -5.10
CA GLU A 808 -4.35 -26.65 -5.35
C GLU A 808 -3.74 -26.06 -4.07
N LEU A 809 -2.46 -26.32 -3.83
CA LEU A 809 -1.63 -25.61 -2.86
C LEU A 809 -0.81 -24.55 -3.58
N VAL A 810 -0.80 -23.34 -3.04
CA VAL A 810 0.12 -22.27 -3.41
C VAL A 810 1.04 -22.06 -2.22
N ALA A 811 2.35 -22.11 -2.42
CA ALA A 811 3.33 -21.85 -1.37
C ALA A 811 4.49 -21.05 -1.96
N GLY A 812 4.95 -20.03 -1.25
CA GLY A 812 6.08 -19.26 -1.73
C GLY A 812 6.50 -18.14 -0.80
N VAL A 813 7.29 -17.24 -1.36
CA VAL A 813 7.83 -16.09 -0.65
C VAL A 813 7.48 -14.83 -1.42
N HIS A 814 7.11 -13.80 -0.66
CA HIS A 814 6.94 -12.45 -1.18
C HIS A 814 7.89 -11.50 -0.47
N ASN A 815 7.78 -10.21 -0.80
CA ASN A 815 8.68 -9.17 -0.35
C ASN A 815 10.09 -9.23 -0.96
N ILE A 816 10.28 -9.95 -2.07
CA ILE A 816 11.52 -9.90 -2.85
C ILE A 816 11.62 -8.49 -3.47
N PHE A 817 12.76 -7.82 -3.25
CA PHE A 817 12.95 -6.40 -3.59
C PHE A 817 11.86 -5.46 -3.05
N LYS A 818 11.11 -5.87 -2.01
CA LYS A 818 10.00 -5.16 -1.37
C LYS A 818 8.69 -5.04 -2.18
N PHE A 819 8.56 -5.70 -3.33
CA PHE A 819 7.32 -5.62 -4.13
C PHE A 819 6.97 -6.88 -4.94
N PHE A 820 7.90 -7.82 -5.07
CA PHE A 820 7.76 -9.01 -5.90
C PHE A 820 7.65 -10.27 -5.05
N GLY A 821 6.90 -11.26 -5.53
CA GLY A 821 6.82 -12.58 -4.91
C GLY A 821 6.82 -13.70 -5.93
N VAL A 822 7.40 -14.82 -5.53
CA VAL A 822 7.51 -16.04 -6.31
C VAL A 822 6.76 -17.15 -5.58
N LEU A 823 5.76 -17.70 -6.25
CA LEU A 823 4.82 -18.66 -5.69
C LEU A 823 4.87 -19.95 -6.50
N TYR A 824 5.17 -21.05 -5.81
CA TYR A 824 5.01 -22.38 -6.34
C TYR A 824 3.55 -22.82 -6.19
N VAL A 825 2.98 -23.41 -7.23
CA VAL A 825 1.64 -23.97 -7.22
C VAL A 825 1.72 -25.46 -7.50
N HIS A 826 1.00 -26.24 -6.72
CA HIS A 826 0.87 -27.69 -6.85
C HIS A 826 -0.59 -28.11 -6.93
N ARG A 827 -0.92 -28.88 -7.96
CA ARG A 827 -2.22 -29.54 -8.13
C ARG A 827 -2.15 -30.92 -7.48
N PHE A 828 -3.13 -31.24 -6.63
CA PHE A 828 -3.12 -32.51 -5.87
C PHE A 828 -3.80 -33.67 -6.59
N ASN A 829 -4.74 -33.40 -7.49
CA ASN A 829 -5.59 -34.43 -8.07
C ASN A 829 -6.06 -34.10 -9.49
N TYR A 830 -6.76 -35.08 -10.09
CA TYR A 830 -7.15 -35.07 -11.50
C TYR A 830 -5.92 -34.98 -12.45
N ASP A 831 -4.77 -35.53 -12.04
CA ASP A 831 -3.50 -35.49 -12.78
C ASP A 831 -3.49 -36.37 -14.03
N ASN A 832 -4.50 -37.22 -14.21
CA ASN A 832 -4.65 -38.17 -15.30
C ASN A 832 -5.32 -37.57 -16.55
N HIS A 833 -5.79 -36.33 -16.50
CA HIS A 833 -6.36 -35.65 -17.66
C HIS A 833 -5.26 -35.25 -18.66
N ALA A 834 -5.57 -35.26 -19.96
CA ALA A 834 -4.60 -34.85 -20.97
C ALA A 834 -4.22 -33.37 -20.83
N ASN A 835 -2.93 -33.04 -21.04
CA ASN A 835 -2.40 -31.68 -21.05
C ASN A 835 -2.60 -30.88 -19.75
N VAL A 836 -2.64 -31.53 -18.58
CA VAL A 836 -2.67 -30.85 -17.28
C VAL A 836 -1.28 -30.69 -16.68
N SER A 837 -1.04 -29.55 -16.04
CA SER A 837 0.21 -29.26 -15.32
C SER A 837 0.05 -29.58 -13.84
N LYS A 838 0.91 -30.44 -13.30
CA LYS A 838 0.93 -30.76 -11.86
C LYS A 838 1.55 -29.65 -11.01
N ASN A 839 2.55 -28.97 -11.57
CA ASN A 839 3.33 -27.95 -10.88
C ASN A 839 3.43 -26.70 -11.76
N GLY A 840 3.51 -25.53 -11.13
CA GLY A 840 3.76 -24.29 -11.85
C GLY A 840 4.31 -23.20 -10.95
N VAL A 841 4.89 -22.16 -11.57
CA VAL A 841 5.35 -20.96 -10.88
C VAL A 841 4.45 -19.79 -11.26
N ARG A 842 4.06 -19.00 -10.28
CA ARG A 842 3.28 -17.77 -10.42
C ARG A 842 3.98 -16.64 -9.68
N PHE A 843 3.63 -15.42 -10.06
CA PHE A 843 4.18 -14.22 -9.47
C PHE A 843 3.08 -13.40 -8.80
N ASN A 844 3.44 -12.70 -7.73
CA ASN A 844 2.62 -11.62 -7.20
C ASN A 844 3.42 -10.31 -7.25
N PHE A 845 2.70 -9.22 -7.45
CA PHE A 845 3.25 -7.88 -7.36
C PHE A 845 2.36 -7.12 -6.38
N THR A 846 2.89 -6.91 -5.18
CA THR A 846 2.16 -6.25 -4.10
C THR A 846 3.04 -5.14 -3.56
N PHE A 847 2.57 -3.91 -3.67
CA PHE A 847 3.19 -2.79 -2.99
C PHE A 847 2.54 -2.66 -1.61
N SER A 848 3.26 -3.08 -0.57
CA SER A 848 2.85 -2.90 0.83
C SER A 848 3.93 -2.17 1.60
N PHE A 849 3.53 -1.39 2.60
CA PHE A 849 4.44 -0.77 3.55
C PHE A 849 5.03 -1.80 4.54
#